data_AF-A0AAV6G7M9-F1
#
_entry.id   AF-A0AAV6G7M9-F1
#
_cell.length_a   1.000
_cell.length_b   1.000
_cell.length_c   1.000
_cell.angle_alpha   90.00
_cell.angle_beta   90.00
_cell.angle_gamma   90.00
#
_symmetry.space_group_name_H-M   'P 1'
#
loop_
_entity.id
_entity.type
_entity.pdbx_description
1 polymer ?
#
loop_
_entity_poly.entity_id
_entity_poly.type
_entity_poly.pdbx_seq_one_letter_code
_entity_poly.pdbx_strand_id
1 'polypeptide(L)'
;MNEEALCCSRTFLNFWLTLDPTKKSFSSVCAKMNRRTGNRYSELPLRVAGNRTSMVSATPQSKDLFGKLSLAKGQASGTSERRTSFFGNASSGNQRNSFFGAYGGSEKIKDPRPLHDKAFIQQCIKQLCEFLSDNSFPGTITVKSLQSPSTKEFLKIFEFTLSLLDPTFQMPNARVEEEVPRIFRDLGYPFALSKSSMYSVGAPHTWPQVLGALVWLMDSARLFSCLREQDLLFSDFADDNTDVEEGVEYNKLFMDYSCESYNKFMQGADMFDEEDADYLNALKRLYNVDEEHLASQWERYQALAEEVERLEKESHKDPLMNKRTQKLHMQTDLQKLREYRDNLEAFKTNQDNKAASLTEELEATTLQRDSLKQEQARLQNILQNQKFTPADIERINRERNELQQTLDSLSRSLEETQQQLWAEEISVAKAKEEAEKDLAEYHKLARKLKLIPQSATNACGHDFEIRSLRDYSMAAMTEYKAHIQNPLRNMITDVEDEFNKLTNKKLSLQESLEQVKSNVSDKSNDVKQLKEQIRRLDEQLELDVQDIADEEERWAADIDSAESHKKLLEKKVMDGYDEAMEQLKAAQQQYHLVLQETKEERRTVSNNLASVLGVALNHLDIIEKNISDQAERLDRLHKEVLQQDEVDLKQMKAMMANYIAKANSFCSKTSRSET
;
A
#
# COMPACT_ATOMS: atom_id res chain seq x y z
N MET A 1 38.49 -50.07 9.54
CA MET A 1 37.70 -50.53 8.37
C MET A 1 36.21 -50.29 8.61
N ASN A 2 35.65 -49.08 8.54
CA ASN A 2 36.10 -47.66 8.60
C ASN A 2 34.82 -46.88 9.05
N GLU A 3 34.83 -45.84 9.90
CA GLU A 3 35.29 -44.44 9.67
C GLU A 3 34.57 -43.77 8.48
N GLU A 4 34.00 -42.56 8.55
CA GLU A 4 33.85 -41.54 9.63
C GLU A 4 32.33 -41.15 9.76
N ALA A 5 31.77 -40.02 10.27
CA ALA A 5 32.12 -38.67 10.77
C ALA A 5 31.11 -38.32 11.93
N LEU A 6 31.20 -37.35 12.86
CA LEU A 6 31.73 -35.97 12.95
C LEU A 6 30.89 -34.87 12.23
N CYS A 7 30.64 -33.66 12.79
CA CYS A 7 30.55 -33.21 14.19
C CYS A 7 29.91 -31.78 14.33
N CYS A 8 29.34 -31.48 15.51
CA CYS A 8 29.30 -30.18 16.22
C CYS A 8 28.64 -28.88 15.67
N SER A 9 27.82 -28.26 16.56
CA SER A 9 27.56 -26.79 16.71
C SER A 9 26.70 -26.07 15.64
N ARG A 10 25.98 -24.96 15.94
CA ARG A 10 26.09 -24.01 17.08
C ARG A 10 24.74 -23.42 17.53
N THR A 11 24.67 -22.94 18.77
CA THR A 11 23.48 -22.41 19.49
C THR A 11 23.11 -20.96 19.14
N PHE A 12 21.82 -20.58 19.31
CA PHE A 12 21.30 -19.51 20.21
C PHE A 12 19.74 -19.58 20.21
N LEU A 13 19.07 -19.69 21.37
CA LEU A 13 18.33 -18.61 22.07
C LEU A 13 17.43 -17.75 21.14
N ASN A 14 16.14 -17.50 21.38
CA ASN A 14 15.28 -17.66 22.58
C ASN A 14 13.76 -17.53 22.15
N PHE A 15 12.68 -17.69 22.95
CA PHE A 15 12.48 -17.86 24.40
C PHE A 15 11.12 -18.54 24.75
N TRP A 16 10.66 -18.36 26.00
CA TRP A 16 9.34 -18.54 26.64
C TRP A 16 8.09 -18.17 25.81
N LEU A 17 6.86 -18.71 26.04
CA LEU A 17 6.22 -19.41 27.18
C LEU A 17 5.58 -20.76 26.70
N THR A 18 4.70 -21.52 27.38
CA THR A 18 3.78 -21.29 28.53
C THR A 18 3.59 -22.55 29.42
N LEU A 19 2.40 -22.75 30.03
CA LEU A 19 2.01 -23.78 30.99
C LEU A 19 1.02 -24.83 30.42
N ASP A 20 1.06 -26.01 31.03
CA ASP A 20 0.24 -27.23 30.81
C ASP A 20 -0.83 -27.38 31.96
N PRO A 21 -1.49 -28.52 32.24
CA PRO A 21 -2.83 -28.88 31.75
C PRO A 21 -3.90 -29.09 32.87
N THR A 22 -4.86 -30.01 32.62
CA THR A 22 -5.80 -30.72 33.57
C THR A 22 -7.19 -30.10 33.79
N LYS A 23 -8.28 -30.83 34.14
CA LYS A 23 -8.62 -32.29 34.13
C LYS A 23 -10.17 -32.49 34.22
N LYS A 24 -10.61 -33.74 34.01
CA LYS A 24 -11.68 -34.54 34.70
C LYS A 24 -12.55 -33.88 35.80
N SER A 25 -13.82 -34.25 36.08
CA SER A 25 -14.77 -35.23 35.47
C SER A 25 -16.10 -35.37 36.26
N PHE A 26 -17.18 -35.85 35.60
CA PHE A 26 -18.23 -36.78 36.11
C PHE A 26 -19.31 -36.36 37.16
N SER A 27 -20.52 -36.90 36.93
CA SER A 27 -21.58 -37.27 37.93
C SER A 27 -22.37 -36.14 38.64
N SER A 28 -23.63 -36.31 39.10
CA SER A 28 -24.65 -37.36 38.87
C SER A 28 -26.08 -36.91 39.31
N VAL A 29 -27.10 -37.28 38.51
CA VAL A 29 -28.50 -37.69 38.86
C VAL A 29 -29.14 -37.17 40.17
N CYS A 30 -30.29 -36.47 40.07
CA CYS A 30 -31.62 -37.05 40.39
C CYS A 30 -32.82 -36.13 39.96
N ALA A 31 -34.04 -36.69 39.94
CA ALA A 31 -35.20 -36.17 39.22
C ALA A 31 -36.30 -35.51 40.09
N LYS A 32 -37.17 -34.70 39.45
CA LYS A 32 -38.64 -34.79 39.60
C LYS A 32 -39.41 -34.00 38.53
N MET A 33 -40.67 -34.36 38.27
CA MET A 33 -41.55 -33.76 37.25
C MET A 33 -42.60 -32.80 37.86
N ASN A 34 -43.03 -31.77 37.12
CA ASN A 34 -44.48 -31.54 36.90
C ASN A 34 -44.86 -30.51 35.79
N ARG A 35 -45.59 -31.00 34.78
CA ARG A 35 -46.86 -30.49 34.18
C ARG A 35 -47.12 -28.99 33.87
N ARG A 36 -47.62 -28.78 32.63
CA ARG A 36 -48.61 -27.75 32.14
C ARG A 36 -48.10 -26.29 32.01
N THR A 37 -48.58 -25.40 31.11
CA THR A 37 -49.49 -25.44 29.92
C THR A 37 -49.41 -24.12 29.12
N GLY A 38 -49.70 -24.13 27.80
CA GLY A 38 -50.50 -23.05 27.16
C GLY A 38 -49.88 -22.12 26.10
N ASN A 39 -50.16 -22.42 24.82
CA ASN A 39 -50.60 -21.53 23.71
C ASN A 39 -50.14 -20.06 23.52
N ARG A 40 -49.71 -19.81 22.27
CA ARG A 40 -50.16 -18.78 21.27
C ARG A 40 -49.47 -17.40 21.12
N TYR A 41 -49.34 -17.04 19.82
CA TYR A 41 -49.19 -15.71 19.18
C TYR A 41 -47.96 -14.86 19.59
N SER A 42 -47.01 -14.47 18.72
CA SER A 42 -46.95 -13.91 17.34
C SER A 42 -46.81 -12.38 17.33
N GLU A 43 -45.70 -11.86 16.80
CA GLU A 43 -45.39 -10.42 16.77
C GLU A 43 -45.24 -9.84 15.35
N LEU A 44 -45.83 -8.64 15.21
CA LEU A 44 -45.61 -7.57 14.22
C LEU A 44 -45.98 -6.26 14.99
N PRO A 45 -45.38 -5.08 14.74
CA PRO A 45 -45.61 -4.34 13.48
C PRO A 45 -44.49 -3.36 13.03
N LEU A 46 -44.81 -2.52 12.01
CA LEU A 46 -43.92 -1.62 11.26
C LEU A 46 -43.92 -0.13 11.73
N ARG A 47 -42.93 0.65 11.26
CA ARG A 47 -42.96 2.11 10.89
C ARG A 47 -41.76 2.37 9.93
N VAL A 48 -41.80 2.97 8.73
CA VAL A 48 -42.78 3.72 7.88
C VAL A 48 -42.71 5.27 7.93
N ALA A 49 -41.71 5.85 7.24
CA ALA A 49 -41.67 7.18 6.58
C ALA A 49 -40.41 7.22 5.66
N GLY A 50 -40.28 7.90 4.51
CA GLY A 50 -41.11 8.93 3.84
C GLY A 50 -40.39 10.30 3.85
N ASN A 51 -40.17 11.08 2.78
CA ASN A 51 -40.60 11.06 1.37
C ASN A 51 -39.59 11.84 0.47
N ARG A 52 -39.61 11.61 -0.87
CA ARG A 52 -39.72 12.68 -1.90
C ARG A 52 -40.06 12.10 -3.28
N THR A 53 -40.50 12.95 -4.21
CA THR A 53 -41.36 12.55 -5.36
C THR A 53 -40.99 13.24 -6.70
N SER A 54 -41.66 12.80 -7.78
CA SER A 54 -41.69 13.30 -9.18
C SER A 54 -40.81 12.55 -10.21
N MET A 55 -41.17 12.42 -11.50
CA MET A 55 -42.48 12.13 -12.18
C MET A 55 -42.24 11.93 -13.71
N VAL A 56 -42.97 10.99 -14.34
CA VAL A 56 -43.37 10.96 -15.77
C VAL A 56 -42.32 10.78 -16.90
N SER A 57 -42.29 9.55 -17.43
CA SER A 57 -42.42 9.14 -18.85
C SER A 57 -41.58 9.74 -20.01
N ALA A 58 -40.57 8.97 -20.41
CA ALA A 58 -40.38 8.36 -21.75
C ALA A 58 -40.24 9.20 -23.06
N THR A 59 -39.02 9.16 -23.62
CA THR A 59 -38.65 9.15 -25.08
C THR A 59 -38.86 10.45 -25.90
N PRO A 60 -38.14 10.68 -27.04
CA PRO A 60 -37.38 9.70 -27.86
C PRO A 60 -35.97 10.12 -28.38
N GLN A 61 -35.40 9.23 -29.19
CA GLN A 61 -34.39 9.44 -30.26
C GLN A 61 -32.92 9.72 -29.91
N SER A 62 -32.06 9.47 -30.91
CA SER A 62 -30.60 9.40 -30.84
C SER A 62 -29.98 9.88 -32.16
N LYS A 63 -28.73 10.39 -32.09
CA LYS A 63 -27.71 10.62 -33.15
C LYS A 63 -26.55 11.46 -32.54
N ASP A 64 -25.31 11.49 -33.01
CA ASP A 64 -24.63 10.87 -34.17
C ASP A 64 -23.19 10.42 -33.78
N LEU A 65 -22.65 9.41 -34.50
CA LEU A 65 -21.32 9.30 -35.19
C LEU A 65 -20.09 10.06 -34.63
N PHE A 66 -18.84 9.57 -34.60
CA PHE A 66 -18.11 8.40 -35.17
C PHE A 66 -17.02 7.92 -34.18
N GLY A 67 -16.24 6.82 -34.37
CA GLY A 67 -16.26 5.77 -35.40
C GLY A 67 -14.90 5.50 -36.09
N LYS A 68 -14.54 4.20 -36.23
CA LYS A 68 -13.32 3.60 -36.85
C LYS A 68 -12.01 3.69 -36.03
N LEU A 69 -11.09 2.71 -36.13
CA LEU A 69 -11.08 1.45 -36.89
C LEU A 69 -10.84 0.24 -35.94
N SER A 70 -10.58 -0.97 -36.45
CA SER A 70 -10.54 -2.19 -35.62
C SER A 70 -9.67 -3.32 -36.22
N LEU A 71 -9.02 -4.07 -35.34
CA LEU A 71 -8.33 -5.36 -35.54
C LEU A 71 -8.36 -6.10 -34.19
N ALA A 72 -8.28 -7.42 -34.05
CA ALA A 72 -8.17 -8.52 -35.02
C ALA A 72 -9.06 -9.72 -34.55
N LYS A 73 -9.11 -10.83 -35.29
CA LYS A 73 -9.84 -12.05 -34.88
C LYS A 73 -9.24 -13.32 -35.50
N GLY A 74 -9.35 -14.45 -34.79
CA GLY A 74 -9.04 -15.77 -35.33
C GLY A 74 -9.95 -16.87 -34.76
N GLN A 75 -10.96 -17.30 -35.54
CA GLN A 75 -11.57 -18.64 -35.48
C GLN A 75 -12.39 -18.87 -36.76
N ALA A 76 -12.73 -20.12 -37.07
CA ALA A 76 -12.66 -20.62 -38.44
C ALA A 76 -13.99 -20.94 -39.15
N SER A 77 -13.87 -21.06 -40.47
CA SER A 77 -14.71 -21.79 -41.44
C SER A 77 -16.09 -21.24 -41.81
N GLY A 78 -16.37 -21.27 -43.12
CA GLY A 78 -17.70 -21.01 -43.70
C GLY A 78 -17.62 -20.60 -45.18
N THR A 79 -18.42 -21.25 -46.02
CA THR A 79 -18.79 -20.89 -47.43
C THR A 79 -19.91 -21.83 -47.87
N SER A 80 -20.90 -21.50 -48.71
CA SER A 80 -21.39 -20.23 -49.30
C SER A 80 -22.68 -20.54 -50.08
N GLU A 81 -23.67 -19.67 -50.28
CA GLU A 81 -24.11 -18.41 -49.66
C GLU A 81 -25.57 -18.14 -50.14
N ARG A 82 -26.20 -17.01 -49.75
CA ARG A 82 -27.39 -16.36 -50.40
C ARG A 82 -28.75 -17.09 -50.22
N ARG A 83 -29.71 -16.54 -49.45
CA ARG A 83 -30.56 -15.31 -49.64
C ARG A 83 -31.87 -15.60 -50.40
N THR A 84 -33.05 -15.05 -50.09
CA THR A 84 -33.63 -14.35 -48.89
C THR A 84 -35.10 -14.03 -49.20
N SER A 85 -36.08 -14.35 -48.32
CA SER A 85 -37.31 -13.55 -48.13
C SER A 85 -38.21 -14.03 -46.98
N PHE A 86 -38.93 -13.08 -46.38
CA PHE A 86 -40.05 -13.18 -45.43
C PHE A 86 -40.77 -11.81 -45.64
N PHE A 87 -42.05 -11.70 -46.04
CA PHE A 87 -43.29 -12.08 -45.36
C PHE A 87 -44.46 -12.23 -46.37
N GLY A 88 -45.43 -13.08 -46.04
CA GLY A 88 -46.87 -12.79 -46.11
C GLY A 88 -47.58 -12.80 -47.49
N ASN A 89 -48.87 -13.17 -47.57
CA ASN A 89 -49.73 -13.80 -46.56
C ASN A 89 -50.92 -14.54 -47.23
N ALA A 90 -51.43 -15.60 -46.57
CA ALA A 90 -52.71 -16.32 -46.78
C ALA A 90 -53.30 -16.41 -48.22
N SER A 91 -53.65 -17.60 -48.71
CA SER A 91 -54.83 -18.32 -48.20
C SER A 91 -55.04 -19.68 -48.90
N SER A 92 -55.88 -20.52 -48.29
CA SER A 92 -56.35 -21.86 -48.71
C SER A 92 -55.28 -22.92 -48.99
N GLY A 93 -55.46 -24.09 -48.38
CA GLY A 93 -54.81 -25.31 -48.86
C GLY A 93 -55.62 -25.94 -50.00
N ASN A 94 -54.96 -26.80 -50.78
CA ASN A 94 -55.48 -28.15 -51.00
C ASN A 94 -54.33 -29.12 -51.20
N GLN A 95 -54.53 -30.41 -50.90
CA GLN A 95 -53.46 -31.41 -51.02
C GLN A 95 -53.30 -31.93 -52.45
N ARG A 96 -52.09 -32.44 -52.74
CA ARG A 96 -51.77 -33.58 -53.62
C ARG A 96 -52.55 -33.67 -54.94
N ASN A 97 -51.83 -33.46 -56.04
CA ASN A 97 -52.00 -34.31 -57.22
C ASN A 97 -50.63 -34.84 -57.64
N SER A 98 -50.48 -36.17 -57.72
CA SER A 98 -49.19 -36.84 -57.97
C SER A 98 -48.92 -36.92 -59.47
N PHE A 99 -48.17 -35.98 -60.01
CA PHE A 99 -47.81 -36.01 -61.43
C PHE A 99 -46.68 -37.00 -61.69
N PHE A 100 -47.03 -38.13 -62.31
CA PHE A 100 -46.09 -39.14 -62.81
C PHE A 100 -45.30 -38.58 -64.01
N GLY A 101 -44.05 -39.01 -64.21
CA GLY A 101 -43.27 -38.63 -65.40
C GLY A 101 -42.24 -37.50 -65.24
N ALA A 102 -41.43 -37.53 -64.17
CA ALA A 102 -40.23 -36.69 -64.07
C ALA A 102 -39.01 -37.34 -64.77
N TYR A 103 -39.03 -37.37 -66.11
CA TYR A 103 -37.89 -37.82 -66.93
C TYR A 103 -37.54 -36.76 -68.00
N GLY A 104 -36.23 -36.49 -68.16
CA GLY A 104 -35.70 -35.58 -69.18
C GLY A 104 -35.56 -34.13 -68.73
N GLY A 105 -34.37 -33.56 -68.96
CA GLY A 105 -34.18 -32.10 -68.96
C GLY A 105 -34.80 -31.46 -70.21
N SER A 106 -34.73 -30.13 -70.32
CA SER A 106 -35.39 -29.34 -71.37
C SER A 106 -34.77 -29.42 -72.78
N GLU A 107 -34.22 -30.59 -73.17
CA GLU A 107 -33.98 -30.89 -74.57
C GLU A 107 -35.32 -31.18 -75.27
N LYS A 108 -35.66 -30.35 -76.25
CA LYS A 108 -36.84 -30.60 -77.09
C LYS A 108 -36.56 -31.81 -77.96
N ILE A 109 -37.11 -32.97 -77.60
CA ILE A 109 -37.03 -34.21 -78.38
C ILE A 109 -37.44 -33.88 -79.82
N LYS A 110 -36.50 -34.08 -80.74
CA LYS A 110 -36.75 -33.91 -82.18
C LYS A 110 -37.62 -35.07 -82.65
N ASP A 111 -38.62 -34.77 -83.47
CA ASP A 111 -39.47 -35.81 -84.07
C ASP A 111 -38.59 -36.76 -84.91
N PRO A 112 -38.53 -38.07 -84.58
CA PRO A 112 -37.70 -39.02 -85.31
C PRO A 112 -38.31 -39.41 -86.67
N ARG A 113 -39.58 -39.05 -86.92
CA ARG A 113 -40.27 -39.37 -88.17
C ARG A 113 -39.81 -38.43 -89.28
N PRO A 114 -39.53 -38.91 -90.49
CA PRO A 114 -39.02 -38.08 -91.58
C PRO A 114 -40.13 -37.26 -92.25
N LEU A 115 -40.75 -36.33 -91.50
CA LEU A 115 -41.87 -35.47 -91.94
C LEU A 115 -41.50 -34.43 -93.02
N HIS A 116 -40.28 -34.50 -93.56
CA HIS A 116 -39.83 -33.75 -94.73
C HIS A 116 -39.62 -34.63 -95.97
N ASP A 117 -39.63 -35.96 -95.82
CA ASP A 117 -39.60 -36.88 -96.96
C ASP A 117 -41.02 -37.06 -97.55
N LYS A 118 -41.10 -36.89 -98.87
CA LYS A 118 -42.35 -37.06 -99.62
C LYS A 118 -42.80 -38.52 -99.65
N ALA A 119 -41.89 -39.49 -99.67
CA ALA A 119 -42.28 -40.90 -99.71
C ALA A 119 -42.96 -41.33 -98.40
N PHE A 120 -42.36 -40.99 -97.25
CA PHE A 120 -42.97 -41.18 -95.93
C PHE A 120 -44.35 -40.51 -95.80
N ILE A 121 -44.50 -39.24 -96.26
CA ILE A 121 -45.79 -38.54 -96.24
C ILE A 121 -46.85 -39.29 -97.08
N GLN A 122 -46.51 -39.80 -98.26
CA GLN A 122 -47.46 -40.60 -99.06
C GLN A 122 -47.84 -41.93 -98.39
N GLN A 123 -46.90 -42.58 -97.69
CA GLN A 123 -47.19 -43.78 -96.91
C GLN A 123 -48.17 -43.48 -95.77
N CYS A 124 -47.94 -42.41 -95.00
CA CYS A 124 -48.84 -41.96 -93.95
C CYS A 124 -50.25 -41.62 -94.48
N ILE A 125 -50.35 -40.93 -95.63
CA ILE A 125 -51.64 -40.66 -96.29
C ILE A 125 -52.35 -41.96 -96.66
N LYS A 126 -51.62 -42.94 -97.21
CA LYS A 126 -52.17 -44.23 -97.60
C LYS A 126 -52.70 -45.00 -96.38
N GLN A 127 -51.89 -45.13 -95.32
CA GLN A 127 -52.26 -45.83 -94.08
C GLN A 127 -53.51 -45.24 -93.42
N LEU A 128 -53.61 -43.90 -93.38
CA LEU A 128 -54.79 -43.19 -92.87
C LEU A 128 -56.02 -43.44 -93.75
N CYS A 129 -55.86 -43.47 -95.08
CA CYS A 129 -56.95 -43.77 -96.00
C CYS A 129 -57.47 -45.21 -95.88
N GLU A 130 -56.57 -46.18 -95.65
CA GLU A 130 -56.90 -47.59 -95.40
C GLU A 130 -57.65 -47.71 -94.07
N PHE A 131 -57.08 -47.23 -92.96
CA PHE A 131 -57.71 -47.29 -91.63
C PHE A 131 -59.12 -46.68 -91.57
N LEU A 132 -59.33 -45.51 -92.19
CA LEU A 132 -60.65 -44.86 -92.22
C LEU A 132 -61.65 -45.63 -93.10
N SER A 133 -61.18 -46.40 -94.07
CA SER A 133 -62.02 -47.32 -94.85
C SER A 133 -62.39 -48.55 -94.02
N ASP A 134 -61.41 -49.17 -93.36
CA ASP A 134 -61.58 -50.37 -92.52
C ASP A 134 -62.59 -50.13 -91.38
N ASN A 135 -62.53 -48.95 -90.74
CA ASN A 135 -63.41 -48.58 -89.63
C ASN A 135 -64.75 -47.96 -90.07
N SER A 136 -65.07 -47.98 -91.38
CA SER A 136 -66.34 -47.46 -91.92
C SER A 136 -66.59 -45.96 -91.67
N PHE A 137 -65.60 -45.09 -91.94
CA PHE A 137 -65.76 -43.64 -91.84
C PHE A 137 -66.92 -43.13 -92.72
N PRO A 138 -67.85 -42.30 -92.20
CA PRO A 138 -69.10 -41.92 -92.88
C PRO A 138 -68.94 -40.86 -94.01
N GLY A 139 -67.77 -40.79 -94.66
CA GLY A 139 -67.49 -39.81 -95.72
C GLY A 139 -66.55 -40.34 -96.80
N THR A 140 -66.67 -39.82 -98.03
CA THR A 140 -65.93 -40.29 -99.21
C THR A 140 -64.49 -39.78 -99.25
N ILE A 141 -63.62 -40.39 -98.45
CA ILE A 141 -62.18 -40.10 -98.42
C ILE A 141 -61.46 -40.76 -99.61
N THR A 142 -60.48 -40.06 -100.16
CA THR A 142 -59.54 -40.60 -101.15
C THR A 142 -58.12 -40.10 -100.86
N VAL A 143 -57.11 -40.88 -101.29
CA VAL A 143 -55.68 -40.52 -101.22
C VAL A 143 -55.38 -39.14 -101.86
N LYS A 144 -56.24 -38.65 -102.77
CA LYS A 144 -56.11 -37.32 -103.39
C LYS A 144 -56.66 -36.17 -102.53
N SER A 145 -57.75 -36.38 -101.77
CA SER A 145 -58.25 -35.37 -100.80
C SER A 145 -57.24 -35.19 -99.66
N LEU A 146 -56.69 -36.30 -99.14
CA LEU A 146 -55.71 -36.31 -98.06
C LEU A 146 -54.32 -35.74 -98.43
N GLN A 147 -54.09 -35.26 -99.66
CA GLN A 147 -52.86 -34.52 -100.01
C GLN A 147 -52.82 -33.11 -99.40
N SER A 148 -53.99 -32.48 -99.26
CA SER A 148 -54.15 -31.12 -98.74
C SER A 148 -55.61 -30.90 -98.27
N PRO A 149 -56.06 -31.61 -97.22
CA PRO A 149 -57.46 -31.56 -96.80
C PRO A 149 -57.82 -30.21 -96.17
N SER A 150 -59.09 -29.82 -96.29
CA SER A 150 -59.59 -28.64 -95.60
C SER A 150 -59.65 -28.85 -94.08
N THR A 151 -59.65 -27.76 -93.31
CA THR A 151 -59.81 -27.82 -91.85
C THR A 151 -61.09 -28.55 -91.42
N LYS A 152 -62.15 -28.51 -92.23
CA LYS A 152 -63.41 -29.23 -91.96
C LYS A 152 -63.29 -30.75 -92.19
N GLU A 153 -62.53 -31.19 -93.20
CA GLU A 153 -62.25 -32.61 -93.42
C GLU A 153 -61.32 -33.14 -92.32
N PHE A 154 -60.26 -32.40 -91.99
CA PHE A 154 -59.36 -32.71 -90.88
C PHE A 154 -60.10 -32.88 -89.55
N LEU A 155 -60.97 -31.94 -89.18
CA LEU A 155 -61.72 -32.01 -87.91
C LEU A 155 -62.65 -33.22 -87.86
N LYS A 156 -63.32 -33.57 -88.96
CA LYS A 156 -64.15 -34.79 -89.03
C LYS A 156 -63.34 -36.08 -88.89
N ILE A 157 -62.15 -36.14 -89.50
CA ILE A 157 -61.24 -37.30 -89.40
C ILE A 157 -60.73 -37.42 -87.96
N PHE A 158 -60.35 -36.30 -87.34
CA PHE A 158 -59.90 -36.24 -85.95
C PHE A 158 -61.01 -36.62 -84.96
N GLU A 159 -62.21 -36.07 -85.11
CA GLU A 159 -63.41 -36.41 -84.33
C GLU A 159 -63.75 -37.90 -84.41
N PHE A 160 -63.79 -38.45 -85.62
CA PHE A 160 -64.04 -39.88 -85.82
C PHE A 160 -62.94 -40.75 -85.19
N THR A 161 -61.67 -40.42 -85.38
CA THR A 161 -60.56 -41.22 -84.82
C THR A 161 -60.55 -41.16 -83.29
N LEU A 162 -60.99 -40.04 -82.69
CA LEU A 162 -61.24 -39.94 -81.25
C LEU A 162 -62.46 -40.75 -80.80
N SER A 163 -63.54 -40.82 -81.59
CA SER A 163 -64.73 -41.59 -81.22
C SER A 163 -64.50 -43.11 -81.12
N LEU A 164 -63.40 -43.62 -81.71
CA LEU A 164 -62.93 -45.00 -81.56
C LEU A 164 -62.21 -45.25 -80.21
N LEU A 165 -61.71 -44.19 -79.57
CA LEU A 165 -61.13 -44.19 -78.22
C LEU A 165 -62.18 -43.89 -77.15
N ASP A 166 -62.97 -42.83 -77.35
CA ASP A 166 -64.05 -42.38 -76.48
C ASP A 166 -65.37 -42.25 -77.27
N PRO A 167 -66.27 -43.25 -77.19
CA PRO A 167 -67.57 -43.21 -77.87
C PRO A 167 -68.51 -42.08 -77.46
N THR A 168 -68.19 -41.33 -76.40
CA THR A 168 -68.98 -40.16 -75.93
C THR A 168 -68.45 -38.83 -76.49
N PHE A 169 -67.28 -38.83 -77.14
CA PHE A 169 -66.62 -37.62 -77.62
C PHE A 169 -67.39 -36.92 -78.76
N GLN A 170 -67.47 -35.59 -78.69
CA GLN A 170 -68.02 -34.71 -79.72
C GLN A 170 -67.13 -33.48 -79.89
N MET A 171 -66.93 -33.00 -81.12
CA MET A 171 -66.04 -31.86 -81.39
C MET A 171 -66.58 -30.56 -80.77
N PRO A 172 -65.79 -29.80 -79.99
CA PRO A 172 -66.21 -28.51 -79.45
C PRO A 172 -66.60 -27.52 -80.56
N ASN A 173 -67.84 -27.01 -80.53
CA ASN A 173 -68.38 -26.07 -81.53
C ASN A 173 -67.69 -24.69 -81.57
N ALA A 174 -66.73 -24.41 -80.68
CA ALA A 174 -65.94 -23.19 -80.64
C ALA A 174 -64.51 -23.48 -80.22
N ARG A 175 -63.56 -22.69 -80.74
CA ARG A 175 -62.12 -22.75 -80.42
C ARG A 175 -61.43 -24.10 -80.68
N VAL A 176 -61.85 -24.82 -81.73
CA VAL A 176 -61.20 -26.05 -82.21
C VAL A 176 -59.69 -25.91 -82.38
N GLU A 177 -59.19 -24.71 -82.70
CA GLU A 177 -57.77 -24.44 -82.84
C GLU A 177 -56.97 -24.40 -81.52
N GLU A 178 -57.65 -24.25 -80.37
CA GLU A 178 -57.09 -24.33 -79.02
C GLU A 178 -57.28 -25.75 -78.45
N GLU A 179 -58.46 -26.34 -78.68
CA GLU A 179 -58.82 -27.66 -78.14
C GLU A 179 -58.14 -28.83 -78.86
N VAL A 180 -57.96 -28.80 -80.19
CA VAL A 180 -57.29 -29.92 -80.90
C VAL A 180 -55.83 -30.12 -80.43
N PRO A 181 -54.96 -29.09 -80.37
CA PRO A 181 -53.60 -29.24 -79.82
C PRO A 181 -53.58 -29.61 -78.33
N ARG A 182 -54.62 -29.20 -77.59
CA ARG A 182 -54.81 -29.60 -76.19
C ARG A 182 -55.13 -31.08 -76.08
N ILE A 183 -56.11 -31.61 -76.81
CA ILE A 183 -56.49 -33.03 -76.78
C ILE A 183 -55.29 -33.90 -77.15
N PHE A 184 -54.53 -33.54 -78.19
CA PHE A 184 -53.28 -34.24 -78.53
C PHE A 184 -52.28 -34.29 -77.36
N ARG A 185 -52.00 -33.15 -76.71
CA ARG A 185 -51.10 -33.10 -75.54
C ARG A 185 -51.64 -33.87 -74.34
N ASP A 186 -52.94 -33.76 -74.08
CA ASP A 186 -53.60 -34.38 -72.92
C ASP A 186 -53.70 -35.91 -73.11
N LEU A 187 -53.71 -36.41 -74.36
CA LEU A 187 -53.47 -37.82 -74.74
C LEU A 187 -51.99 -38.24 -74.75
N GLY A 188 -51.05 -37.35 -74.42
CA GLY A 188 -49.61 -37.65 -74.35
C GLY A 188 -48.84 -37.57 -75.67
N TYR A 189 -49.37 -36.93 -76.73
CA TYR A 189 -48.65 -36.76 -78.00
C TYR A 189 -47.34 -35.96 -77.80
N PRO A 190 -46.15 -36.50 -78.14
CA PRO A 190 -44.87 -35.87 -77.73
C PRO A 190 -44.53 -34.53 -78.41
N PHE A 191 -45.23 -34.15 -79.49
CA PHE A 191 -44.82 -33.05 -80.36
C PHE A 191 -45.87 -31.94 -80.40
N ALA A 192 -45.54 -30.77 -79.84
CA ALA A 192 -46.49 -29.67 -79.68
C ALA A 192 -46.99 -29.10 -81.03
N LEU A 193 -48.27 -29.28 -81.32
CA LEU A 193 -48.96 -28.60 -82.43
C LEU A 193 -49.25 -27.13 -82.06
N SER A 194 -49.05 -26.21 -83.01
CA SER A 194 -49.31 -24.78 -82.80
C SER A 194 -50.76 -24.40 -83.15
N LYS A 195 -51.33 -23.41 -82.45
CA LYS A 195 -52.65 -22.82 -82.80
C LYS A 195 -52.70 -22.33 -84.27
N SER A 196 -51.59 -21.79 -84.77
CA SER A 196 -51.43 -21.39 -86.18
C SER A 196 -51.52 -22.56 -87.17
N SER A 197 -51.06 -23.75 -86.78
CA SER A 197 -51.17 -24.96 -87.61
C SER A 197 -52.63 -25.37 -87.81
N MET A 198 -53.48 -25.21 -86.77
CA MET A 198 -54.89 -25.61 -86.83
C MET A 198 -55.74 -24.72 -87.74
N TYR A 199 -55.41 -23.43 -87.86
CA TYR A 199 -56.05 -22.56 -88.85
C TYR A 199 -55.68 -22.92 -90.32
N SER A 200 -54.62 -23.70 -90.54
CA SER A 200 -54.01 -23.90 -91.87
C SER A 200 -53.55 -25.35 -92.14
N VAL A 201 -54.27 -26.34 -91.60
CA VAL A 201 -53.83 -27.75 -91.55
C VAL A 201 -53.38 -28.32 -92.89
N GLY A 202 -54.09 -28.04 -93.99
CA GLY A 202 -53.77 -28.54 -95.33
C GLY A 202 -52.63 -27.81 -96.07
N ALA A 203 -51.96 -26.83 -95.45
CA ALA A 203 -50.87 -26.09 -96.09
C ALA A 203 -49.61 -26.98 -96.26
N PRO A 204 -48.84 -26.87 -97.37
CA PRO A 204 -47.76 -27.83 -97.68
C PRO A 204 -46.64 -28.01 -96.64
N HIS A 205 -46.40 -27.02 -95.79
CA HIS A 205 -45.42 -27.08 -94.70
C HIS A 205 -46.03 -27.43 -93.33
N THR A 206 -47.36 -27.35 -93.21
CA THR A 206 -48.13 -27.64 -91.99
C THR A 206 -48.65 -29.07 -91.98
N TRP A 207 -49.19 -29.52 -93.13
CA TRP A 207 -49.86 -30.80 -93.27
C TRP A 207 -49.01 -32.01 -92.85
N PRO A 208 -47.69 -32.11 -93.15
CA PRO A 208 -46.89 -33.24 -92.68
C PRO A 208 -46.85 -33.41 -91.15
N GLN A 209 -46.86 -32.30 -90.39
CA GLN A 209 -46.87 -32.33 -88.92
C GLN A 209 -48.24 -32.71 -88.36
N VAL A 210 -49.31 -32.24 -88.99
CA VAL A 210 -50.70 -32.53 -88.59
C VAL A 210 -51.10 -33.95 -88.98
N LEU A 211 -50.71 -34.42 -90.16
CA LEU A 211 -50.82 -35.81 -90.60
C LEU A 211 -50.02 -36.75 -89.69
N GLY A 212 -48.80 -36.37 -89.29
CA GLY A 212 -48.02 -37.11 -88.31
C GLY A 212 -48.75 -37.27 -86.97
N ALA A 213 -49.50 -36.25 -86.54
CA ALA A 213 -50.34 -36.34 -85.35
C ALA A 213 -51.55 -37.28 -85.57
N LEU A 214 -52.23 -37.21 -86.71
CA LEU A 214 -53.35 -38.11 -87.04
C LEU A 214 -52.93 -39.57 -87.18
N VAL A 215 -51.78 -39.87 -87.79
CA VAL A 215 -51.27 -41.24 -87.90
C VAL A 215 -50.88 -41.78 -86.53
N TRP A 216 -50.28 -40.96 -85.66
CA TRP A 216 -50.06 -41.35 -84.27
C TRP A 216 -51.38 -41.63 -83.53
N LEU A 217 -52.42 -40.81 -83.73
CA LEU A 217 -53.73 -41.03 -83.11
C LEU A 217 -54.43 -42.30 -83.63
N MET A 218 -54.31 -42.58 -84.92
CA MET A 218 -54.76 -43.83 -85.55
C MET A 218 -54.07 -45.05 -84.93
N ASP A 219 -52.74 -44.99 -84.75
CA ASP A 219 -51.99 -46.08 -84.13
C ASP A 219 -52.33 -46.22 -82.63
N SER A 220 -52.58 -45.12 -81.91
CA SER A 220 -53.15 -45.15 -80.55
C SER A 220 -54.54 -45.77 -80.50
N ALA A 221 -55.43 -45.48 -81.46
CA ALA A 221 -56.77 -46.07 -81.56
C ALA A 221 -56.72 -47.58 -81.87
N ARG A 222 -55.76 -48.01 -82.71
CA ARG A 222 -55.46 -49.43 -82.95
C ARG A 222 -54.96 -50.13 -81.69
N LEU A 223 -53.96 -49.56 -81.01
CA LEU A 223 -53.42 -50.11 -79.76
C LEU A 223 -54.49 -50.23 -78.68
N PHE A 224 -55.31 -49.19 -78.48
CA PHE A 224 -56.42 -49.22 -77.52
C PHE A 224 -57.46 -50.30 -77.86
N SER A 225 -57.79 -50.48 -79.14
CA SER A 225 -58.71 -51.54 -79.57
C SER A 225 -58.16 -52.93 -79.28
N CYS A 226 -56.88 -53.19 -79.57
CA CYS A 226 -56.22 -54.46 -79.24
C CYS A 226 -56.11 -54.71 -77.73
N LEU A 227 -55.90 -53.65 -76.92
CA LEU A 227 -55.86 -53.76 -75.46
C LEU A 227 -57.25 -54.02 -74.85
N ARG A 228 -58.31 -53.44 -75.41
CA ARG A 228 -59.71 -53.67 -74.98
C ARG A 228 -60.18 -55.11 -75.21
N GLU A 229 -59.56 -55.82 -76.15
CA GLU A 229 -59.84 -57.25 -76.44
C GLU A 229 -59.03 -58.22 -75.54
N GLN A 230 -58.18 -57.72 -74.65
CA GLN A 230 -57.39 -58.52 -73.71
C GLN A 230 -57.85 -58.27 -72.26
N ASP A 231 -58.31 -59.33 -71.57
CA ASP A 231 -58.61 -59.28 -70.13
C ASP A 231 -57.30 -59.28 -69.31
N LEU A 232 -56.67 -58.12 -69.25
CA LEU A 232 -55.39 -57.90 -68.57
C LEU A 232 -55.53 -57.68 -67.05
N LEU A 233 -56.75 -57.69 -66.50
CA LEU A 233 -56.99 -57.52 -65.07
C LEU A 233 -56.77 -58.82 -64.28
N PHE A 234 -57.10 -59.97 -64.88
CA PHE A 234 -56.97 -61.29 -64.27
C PHE A 234 -55.95 -62.13 -65.05
N SER A 235 -54.68 -61.71 -65.01
CA SER A 235 -53.60 -62.43 -65.70
C SER A 235 -53.36 -63.81 -65.08
N ASP A 236 -53.15 -64.80 -65.94
CA ASP A 236 -53.14 -66.26 -65.68
C ASP A 236 -51.88 -66.76 -64.92
N PHE A 237 -51.43 -66.01 -63.91
CA PHE A 237 -50.29 -66.34 -63.05
C PHE A 237 -50.74 -67.18 -61.85
N ALA A 238 -51.19 -68.41 -62.12
CA ALA A 238 -51.42 -69.42 -61.09
C ALA A 238 -50.07 -69.88 -60.50
N ASP A 239 -49.71 -69.35 -59.33
CA ASP A 239 -48.61 -69.90 -58.52
C ASP A 239 -49.17 -70.93 -57.52
N ASP A 240 -48.81 -72.19 -57.74
CA ASP A 240 -49.35 -73.44 -57.16
C ASP A 240 -49.06 -73.63 -55.65
N ASN A 241 -48.72 -72.54 -54.95
CA ASN A 241 -48.36 -72.48 -53.54
C ASN A 241 -48.98 -71.26 -52.80
N THR A 242 -49.93 -70.56 -53.43
CA THR A 242 -50.66 -69.45 -52.80
C THR A 242 -51.84 -69.99 -51.98
N ASP A 243 -52.13 -69.40 -50.81
CA ASP A 243 -53.31 -69.79 -50.03
C ASP A 243 -54.60 -69.46 -50.79
N VAL A 244 -55.66 -70.26 -50.63
CA VAL A 244 -56.84 -70.19 -51.52
C VAL A 244 -57.59 -68.86 -51.36
N GLU A 245 -57.60 -68.27 -50.15
CA GLU A 245 -58.17 -66.93 -49.90
C GLU A 245 -57.33 -65.79 -50.51
N GLU A 246 -56.04 -65.99 -50.80
CA GLU A 246 -55.18 -65.05 -51.54
C GLU A 246 -55.08 -65.38 -53.04
N GLY A 247 -55.67 -66.51 -53.48
CA GLY A 247 -55.60 -67.00 -54.85
C GLY A 247 -56.29 -66.08 -55.88
N VAL A 248 -55.77 -66.06 -57.11
CA VAL A 248 -56.32 -65.26 -58.22
C VAL A 248 -57.76 -65.67 -58.55
N GLU A 249 -58.08 -66.97 -58.49
CA GLU A 249 -59.43 -67.48 -58.76
C GLU A 249 -60.45 -67.08 -57.68
N TYR A 250 -60.07 -67.12 -56.39
CA TYR A 250 -60.92 -66.64 -55.30
C TYR A 250 -61.16 -65.13 -55.41
N ASN A 251 -60.10 -64.35 -55.64
CA ASN A 251 -60.21 -62.90 -55.80
C ASN A 251 -61.07 -62.51 -57.01
N LYS A 252 -60.97 -63.25 -58.13
CA LYS A 252 -61.85 -63.07 -59.27
C LYS A 252 -63.31 -63.38 -58.90
N LEU A 253 -63.57 -64.56 -58.34
CA LEU A 253 -64.93 -64.98 -57.96
C LEU A 253 -65.59 -64.02 -56.95
N PHE A 254 -64.83 -63.51 -55.97
CA PHE A 254 -65.29 -62.51 -55.01
C PHE A 254 -65.57 -61.15 -55.66
N MET A 255 -64.73 -60.71 -56.60
CA MET A 255 -64.93 -59.46 -57.34
C MET A 255 -66.14 -59.55 -58.29
N ASP A 256 -66.33 -60.68 -58.98
CA ASP A 256 -67.48 -60.93 -59.84
C ASP A 256 -68.79 -60.89 -59.02
N TYR A 257 -68.88 -61.67 -57.91
CA TYR A 257 -69.99 -61.62 -56.95
C TYR A 257 -70.24 -60.20 -56.40
N SER A 258 -69.17 -59.49 -56.02
CA SER A 258 -69.28 -58.12 -55.49
C SER A 258 -69.81 -57.15 -56.53
N CYS A 259 -69.40 -57.28 -57.79
CA CYS A 259 -69.88 -56.45 -58.89
C CYS A 259 -71.34 -56.76 -59.26
N GLU A 260 -71.75 -58.03 -59.31
CA GLU A 260 -73.14 -58.41 -59.59
C GLU A 260 -74.09 -57.98 -58.46
N SER A 261 -73.73 -58.27 -57.21
CA SER A 261 -74.49 -57.83 -56.02
C SER A 261 -74.58 -56.30 -55.95
N TYR A 262 -73.47 -55.57 -56.20
CA TYR A 262 -73.50 -54.11 -56.22
C TYR A 262 -74.32 -53.54 -57.39
N ASN A 263 -74.32 -54.19 -58.55
CA ASN A 263 -75.18 -53.80 -59.68
C ASN A 263 -76.66 -54.04 -59.37
N LYS A 264 -77.05 -55.14 -58.69
CA LYS A 264 -78.41 -55.35 -58.18
C LYS A 264 -78.78 -54.33 -57.10
N PHE A 265 -77.85 -54.00 -56.18
CA PHE A 265 -78.05 -52.96 -55.16
C PHE A 265 -78.29 -51.57 -55.77
N MET A 266 -77.50 -51.18 -56.77
CA MET A 266 -77.67 -49.92 -57.50
C MET A 266 -78.96 -49.86 -58.35
N GLN A 267 -79.64 -51.00 -58.54
CA GLN A 267 -80.99 -51.10 -59.13
C GLN A 267 -82.11 -51.13 -58.06
N GLY A 268 -81.76 -51.13 -56.77
CA GLY A 268 -82.71 -51.07 -55.65
C GLY A 268 -83.05 -52.41 -54.99
N ALA A 269 -82.23 -53.44 -55.14
CA ALA A 269 -82.35 -54.69 -54.38
C ALA A 269 -81.59 -54.63 -53.05
N ASP A 270 -82.21 -55.06 -51.96
CA ASP A 270 -81.61 -55.18 -50.62
C ASP A 270 -81.32 -56.65 -50.21
N MET A 271 -81.59 -57.62 -51.09
CA MET A 271 -81.41 -59.06 -50.87
C MET A 271 -80.73 -59.69 -52.10
N PHE A 272 -79.81 -60.63 -51.85
CA PHE A 272 -78.91 -61.21 -52.87
C PHE A 272 -78.86 -62.75 -52.78
N ASP A 273 -79.95 -63.38 -52.34
CA ASP A 273 -80.01 -64.83 -52.04
C ASP A 273 -79.64 -65.72 -53.26
N GLU A 274 -79.80 -65.21 -54.49
CA GLU A 274 -79.38 -65.87 -55.74
C GLU A 274 -77.86 -65.81 -55.93
N GLU A 275 -77.28 -64.61 -55.82
CA GLU A 275 -75.83 -64.37 -55.90
C GLU A 275 -75.08 -65.12 -54.79
N ASP A 276 -75.59 -65.07 -53.56
CA ASP A 276 -75.04 -65.78 -52.41
C ASP A 276 -75.00 -67.30 -52.65
N ALA A 277 -76.07 -67.86 -53.23
CA ALA A 277 -76.15 -69.29 -53.53
C ALA A 277 -75.14 -69.70 -54.61
N ASP A 278 -75.01 -68.95 -55.70
CA ASP A 278 -74.08 -69.27 -56.78
C ASP A 278 -72.62 -69.00 -56.39
N TYR A 279 -72.33 -67.95 -55.62
CA TYR A 279 -71.02 -67.71 -55.01
C TYR A 279 -70.61 -68.84 -54.06
N LEU A 280 -71.51 -69.29 -53.17
CA LEU A 280 -71.26 -70.46 -52.30
C LEU A 280 -71.07 -71.75 -53.10
N ASN A 281 -71.83 -71.97 -54.18
CA ASN A 281 -71.66 -73.13 -55.05
C ASN A 281 -70.33 -73.12 -55.82
N ALA A 282 -69.85 -71.94 -56.23
CA ALA A 282 -68.54 -71.77 -56.85
C ALA A 282 -67.40 -71.98 -55.84
N LEU A 283 -67.52 -71.43 -54.62
CA LEU A 283 -66.58 -71.66 -53.52
C LEU A 283 -66.44 -73.15 -53.18
N LYS A 284 -67.55 -73.90 -53.05
CA LYS A 284 -67.49 -75.36 -52.79
C LYS A 284 -66.68 -76.12 -53.84
N ARG A 285 -66.73 -75.68 -55.11
CA ARG A 285 -65.93 -76.26 -56.20
C ARG A 285 -64.45 -75.88 -56.08
N LEU A 286 -64.16 -74.60 -55.84
CA LEU A 286 -62.80 -74.07 -55.68
C LEU A 286 -62.04 -74.72 -54.51
N TYR A 287 -62.72 -74.93 -53.38
CA TYR A 287 -62.18 -75.60 -52.19
C TYR A 287 -62.28 -77.14 -52.24
N ASN A 288 -62.70 -77.74 -53.37
CA ASN A 288 -62.90 -79.19 -53.55
C ASN A 288 -63.73 -79.86 -52.44
N VAL A 289 -64.77 -79.17 -51.91
CA VAL A 289 -65.54 -79.63 -50.75
C VAL A 289 -66.54 -80.72 -51.14
N ASP A 290 -66.23 -81.96 -50.78
CA ASP A 290 -67.17 -83.08 -50.78
C ASP A 290 -67.93 -83.11 -49.44
N GLU A 291 -69.20 -82.68 -49.46
CA GLU A 291 -70.07 -82.63 -48.28
C GLU A 291 -70.41 -84.03 -47.72
N GLU A 292 -70.52 -85.05 -48.58
CA GLU A 292 -70.82 -86.43 -48.16
C GLU A 292 -69.60 -87.06 -47.48
N HIS A 293 -68.40 -86.82 -48.02
CA HIS A 293 -67.15 -87.20 -47.36
C HIS A 293 -66.95 -86.46 -46.03
N LEU A 294 -67.19 -85.14 -45.99
CA LEU A 294 -67.01 -84.33 -44.79
C LEU A 294 -67.97 -84.79 -43.67
N ALA A 295 -69.23 -85.07 -44.00
CA ALA A 295 -70.19 -85.65 -43.07
C ALA A 295 -69.73 -87.02 -42.54
N SER A 296 -69.26 -87.92 -43.42
CA SER A 296 -68.77 -89.24 -43.02
C SER A 296 -67.53 -89.17 -42.11
N GLN A 297 -66.63 -88.21 -42.36
CA GLN A 297 -65.47 -87.98 -41.47
C GLN A 297 -65.90 -87.37 -40.12
N TRP A 298 -66.92 -86.51 -40.10
CA TRP A 298 -67.46 -85.95 -38.86
C TRP A 298 -68.14 -87.03 -37.98
N GLU A 299 -68.95 -87.92 -38.56
CA GLU A 299 -69.53 -89.06 -37.83
C GLU A 299 -68.44 -89.98 -37.25
N ARG A 300 -67.39 -90.28 -38.03
CA ARG A 300 -66.23 -91.05 -37.55
C ARG A 300 -65.48 -90.33 -36.44
N TYR A 301 -65.34 -89.01 -36.52
CA TYR A 301 -64.72 -88.21 -35.47
C TYR A 301 -65.54 -88.25 -34.18
N GLN A 302 -66.88 -88.11 -34.24
CA GLN A 302 -67.74 -88.23 -33.06
C GLN A 302 -67.62 -89.62 -32.42
N ALA A 303 -67.73 -90.70 -33.21
CA ALA A 303 -67.60 -92.06 -32.71
C ALA A 303 -66.22 -92.33 -32.09
N LEU A 304 -65.14 -91.77 -32.66
CA LEU A 304 -63.79 -91.87 -32.09
C LEU A 304 -63.62 -91.01 -30.84
N ALA A 305 -64.24 -89.84 -30.75
CA ALA A 305 -64.21 -88.98 -29.58
C ALA A 305 -64.96 -89.59 -28.39
N GLU A 306 -66.14 -90.21 -28.63
CA GLU A 306 -66.87 -90.98 -27.63
C GLU A 306 -66.06 -92.20 -27.16
N GLU A 307 -65.39 -92.91 -28.07
CA GLU A 307 -64.49 -94.03 -27.74
C GLU A 307 -63.28 -93.55 -26.92
N VAL A 308 -62.66 -92.43 -27.27
CA VAL A 308 -61.56 -91.83 -26.48
C VAL A 308 -62.06 -91.41 -25.10
N GLU A 309 -63.21 -90.73 -24.99
CA GLU A 309 -63.76 -90.33 -23.68
C GLU A 309 -64.11 -91.55 -22.82
N ARG A 310 -64.59 -92.65 -23.43
CA ARG A 310 -64.77 -93.95 -22.75
C ARG A 310 -63.44 -94.51 -22.28
N LEU A 311 -62.43 -94.56 -23.15
CA LEU A 311 -61.09 -95.08 -22.83
C LEU A 311 -60.37 -94.22 -21.79
N GLU A 312 -60.60 -92.90 -21.73
CA GLU A 312 -60.12 -92.03 -20.66
C GLU A 312 -60.86 -92.31 -19.34
N LYS A 313 -62.19 -92.47 -19.39
CA LYS A 313 -63.00 -92.91 -18.23
C LYS A 313 -62.67 -94.34 -17.76
N GLU A 314 -61.99 -95.15 -18.57
CA GLU A 314 -61.49 -96.49 -18.20
C GLU A 314 -60.00 -96.49 -17.82
N SER A 315 -59.19 -95.62 -18.42
CA SER A 315 -57.80 -95.33 -18.01
C SER A 315 -57.74 -94.64 -16.65
N HIS A 316 -58.73 -93.80 -16.32
CA HIS A 316 -58.95 -93.29 -14.97
C HIS A 316 -59.56 -94.33 -14.01
N LYS A 317 -59.91 -95.53 -14.48
CA LYS A 317 -60.20 -96.71 -13.63
C LYS A 317 -59.02 -97.68 -13.56
N ASP A 318 -58.05 -97.63 -14.49
CA ASP A 318 -56.81 -98.40 -14.38
C ASP A 318 -56.11 -98.07 -13.05
N PRO A 319 -55.94 -99.06 -12.14
CA PRO A 319 -55.21 -98.84 -10.91
C PRO A 319 -53.76 -98.45 -11.17
N LEU A 320 -53.14 -98.90 -12.26
CA LEU A 320 -51.73 -98.65 -12.53
C LEU A 320 -51.47 -97.20 -12.94
N MET A 321 -52.26 -96.61 -13.85
CA MET A 321 -52.13 -95.20 -14.23
C MET A 321 -52.41 -94.26 -13.05
N ASN A 322 -53.48 -94.49 -12.29
CA ASN A 322 -53.74 -93.75 -11.06
C ASN A 322 -52.59 -93.85 -10.04
N LYS A 323 -51.98 -95.03 -9.88
CA LYS A 323 -50.82 -95.21 -9.00
C LYS A 323 -49.54 -94.58 -9.55
N ARG A 324 -49.37 -94.46 -10.87
CA ARG A 324 -48.27 -93.70 -11.49
C ARG A 324 -48.40 -92.21 -11.21
N THR A 325 -49.58 -91.62 -11.41
CA THR A 325 -49.83 -90.19 -11.11
C THR A 325 -49.69 -89.90 -9.61
N GLN A 326 -50.24 -90.76 -8.75
CA GLN A 326 -50.06 -90.65 -7.29
C GLN A 326 -48.59 -90.75 -6.89
N LYS A 327 -47.82 -91.68 -7.48
CA LYS A 327 -46.37 -91.79 -7.25
C LYS A 327 -45.63 -90.51 -7.68
N LEU A 328 -45.93 -89.95 -8.85
CA LEU A 328 -45.28 -88.73 -9.34
C LEU A 328 -45.55 -87.54 -8.41
N HIS A 329 -46.79 -87.35 -7.98
CA HIS A 329 -47.17 -86.31 -7.02
C HIS A 329 -46.42 -86.47 -5.69
N MET A 330 -46.34 -87.70 -5.16
CA MET A 330 -45.57 -88.02 -3.94
C MET A 330 -44.06 -87.80 -4.12
N GLN A 331 -43.50 -88.05 -5.31
CA GLN A 331 -42.08 -87.76 -5.59
C GLN A 331 -41.80 -86.27 -5.60
N THR A 332 -42.66 -85.46 -6.25
CA THR A 332 -42.57 -83.99 -6.25
C THR A 332 -42.69 -83.41 -4.84
N ASP A 333 -43.59 -83.92 -4.01
CA ASP A 333 -43.74 -83.42 -2.63
C ASP A 333 -42.63 -83.92 -1.70
N LEU A 334 -42.10 -85.13 -1.90
CA LEU A 334 -40.87 -85.57 -1.23
C LEU A 334 -39.66 -84.70 -1.62
N GLN A 335 -39.60 -84.18 -2.84
CA GLN A 335 -38.57 -83.21 -3.24
C GLN A 335 -38.75 -81.88 -2.50
N LYS A 336 -39.95 -81.28 -2.52
CA LYS A 336 -40.24 -80.03 -1.77
C LYS A 336 -39.95 -80.17 -0.27
N LEU A 337 -40.28 -81.31 0.33
CA LEU A 337 -40.03 -81.58 1.75
C LEU A 337 -38.54 -81.75 2.07
N ARG A 338 -37.75 -82.30 1.13
CA ARG A 338 -36.28 -82.31 1.24
C ARG A 338 -35.72 -80.90 1.13
N GLU A 339 -36.08 -80.15 0.09
CA GLU A 339 -35.65 -78.75 -0.08
C GLU A 339 -36.01 -77.89 1.15
N TYR A 340 -37.21 -78.05 1.71
CA TYR A 340 -37.62 -77.38 2.94
C TYR A 340 -36.80 -77.81 4.16
N ARG A 341 -36.57 -79.12 4.34
CA ARG A 341 -35.72 -79.65 5.41
C ARG A 341 -34.29 -79.12 5.29
N ASP A 342 -33.72 -79.14 4.10
CA ASP A 342 -32.33 -78.74 3.84
C ASP A 342 -32.15 -77.23 4.11
N ASN A 343 -33.17 -76.41 3.79
CA ASN A 343 -33.25 -75.01 4.20
C ASN A 343 -33.37 -74.83 5.73
N LEU A 344 -34.11 -75.70 6.43
CA LEU A 344 -34.19 -75.69 7.90
C LEU A 344 -32.88 -76.15 8.57
N GLU A 345 -32.18 -77.14 7.99
CA GLU A 345 -30.86 -77.60 8.46
C GLU A 345 -29.80 -76.50 8.24
N ALA A 346 -29.84 -75.79 7.11
CA ALA A 346 -29.01 -74.60 6.84
C ALA A 346 -29.34 -73.44 7.79
N PHE A 347 -30.63 -73.17 8.05
CA PHE A 347 -31.02 -72.15 9.03
C PHE A 347 -30.57 -72.52 10.44
N LYS A 348 -30.74 -73.77 10.87
CA LYS A 348 -30.33 -74.25 12.20
C LYS A 348 -28.81 -74.12 12.37
N THR A 349 -28.01 -74.63 11.43
CA THR A 349 -26.54 -74.53 11.50
C THR A 349 -26.06 -73.08 11.55
N ASN A 350 -26.72 -72.15 10.85
CA ASN A 350 -26.44 -70.72 10.97
C ASN A 350 -26.76 -70.15 12.37
N GLN A 351 -27.86 -70.56 13.01
CA GLN A 351 -28.16 -70.17 14.39
C GLN A 351 -27.19 -70.82 15.40
N ASP A 352 -26.84 -72.10 15.21
CA ASP A 352 -25.89 -72.82 16.06
C ASP A 352 -24.49 -72.16 16.00
N ASN A 353 -24.01 -71.82 14.80
CA ASN A 353 -22.76 -71.07 14.59
C ASN A 353 -22.80 -69.68 15.25
N LYS A 354 -23.93 -68.97 15.13
CA LYS A 354 -24.11 -67.65 15.76
C LYS A 354 -24.16 -67.75 17.29
N ALA A 355 -24.77 -68.79 17.84
CA ALA A 355 -24.77 -69.06 19.26
C ALA A 355 -23.34 -69.33 19.77
N ALA A 356 -22.56 -70.16 19.07
CA ALA A 356 -21.17 -70.44 19.40
C ALA A 356 -20.30 -69.16 19.41
N SER A 357 -20.42 -68.31 18.38
CA SER A 357 -19.72 -67.01 18.31
C SER A 357 -20.07 -66.10 19.50
N LEU A 358 -21.36 -66.02 19.88
CA LEU A 358 -21.81 -65.23 21.03
C LEU A 358 -21.36 -65.82 22.37
N THR A 359 -21.20 -67.14 22.48
CA THR A 359 -20.59 -67.79 23.65
C THR A 359 -19.10 -67.47 23.76
N GLU A 360 -18.34 -67.52 22.66
CA GLU A 360 -16.92 -67.16 22.65
C GLU A 360 -16.70 -65.67 23.01
N GLU A 361 -17.49 -64.76 22.45
CA GLU A 361 -17.49 -63.33 22.82
C GLU A 361 -17.81 -63.11 24.30
N LEU A 362 -18.76 -63.88 24.85
CA LEU A 362 -19.14 -63.81 26.27
C LEU A 362 -18.03 -64.37 27.18
N GLU A 363 -17.37 -65.47 26.80
CA GLU A 363 -16.23 -66.04 27.53
C GLU A 363 -15.02 -65.10 27.53
N ALA A 364 -14.68 -64.50 26.38
CA ALA A 364 -13.64 -63.47 26.29
C ALA A 364 -13.96 -62.24 27.15
N THR A 365 -15.20 -61.74 27.08
CA THR A 365 -15.65 -60.59 27.88
C THR A 365 -15.66 -60.89 29.39
N THR A 366 -16.03 -62.11 29.78
CA THR A 366 -16.04 -62.52 31.19
C THR A 366 -14.64 -62.73 31.76
N LEU A 367 -13.70 -63.26 30.97
CA LEU A 367 -12.27 -63.29 31.29
C LEU A 367 -11.70 -61.88 31.48
N GLN A 368 -11.99 -60.95 30.56
CA GLN A 368 -11.54 -59.55 30.68
C GLN A 368 -12.08 -58.91 31.97
N ARG A 369 -13.39 -59.06 32.25
CA ARG A 369 -14.03 -58.60 33.48
C ARG A 369 -13.32 -59.12 34.74
N ASP A 370 -12.94 -60.39 34.78
CA ASP A 370 -12.28 -60.97 35.97
C ASP A 370 -10.81 -60.57 36.09
N SER A 371 -10.08 -60.36 34.99
CA SER A 371 -8.75 -59.74 35.04
C SER A 371 -8.79 -58.32 35.62
N LEU A 372 -9.79 -57.51 35.22
CA LEU A 372 -9.97 -56.15 35.74
C LEU A 372 -10.36 -56.16 37.23
N LYS A 373 -11.17 -57.13 37.68
CA LYS A 373 -11.47 -57.31 39.12
C LYS A 373 -10.23 -57.70 39.92
N GLN A 374 -9.35 -58.55 39.38
CA GLN A 374 -8.09 -58.93 40.03
C GLN A 374 -7.16 -57.72 40.18
N GLU A 375 -6.97 -56.93 39.13
CA GLU A 375 -6.15 -55.71 39.21
C GLU A 375 -6.80 -54.64 40.10
N GLN A 376 -8.12 -54.49 40.11
CA GLN A 376 -8.82 -53.63 41.06
C GLN A 376 -8.55 -54.05 42.51
N ALA A 377 -8.66 -55.35 42.82
CA ALA A 377 -8.39 -55.87 44.17
C ALA A 377 -6.91 -55.69 44.56
N ARG A 378 -5.98 -55.87 43.62
CA ARG A 378 -4.55 -55.60 43.81
C ARG A 378 -4.28 -54.11 44.10
N LEU A 379 -4.84 -53.20 43.31
CA LEU A 379 -4.70 -51.75 43.51
C LEU A 379 -5.33 -51.31 44.84
N GLN A 380 -6.47 -51.88 45.22
CA GLN A 380 -7.11 -51.64 46.52
C GLN A 380 -6.24 -52.15 47.67
N ASN A 381 -5.61 -53.33 47.55
CA ASN A 381 -4.67 -53.85 48.53
C ASN A 381 -3.41 -52.98 48.65
N ILE A 382 -2.86 -52.49 47.53
CA ILE A 382 -1.74 -51.54 47.53
C ILE A 382 -2.13 -50.26 48.26
N LEU A 383 -3.31 -49.70 47.98
CA LEU A 383 -3.81 -48.47 48.62
C LEU A 383 -4.07 -48.67 50.13
N GLN A 384 -4.62 -49.82 50.54
CA GLN A 384 -4.78 -50.16 51.96
C GLN A 384 -3.45 -50.33 52.70
N ASN A 385 -2.39 -50.74 52.00
CA ASN A 385 -1.05 -50.94 52.56
C ASN A 385 -0.12 -49.71 52.42
N GLN A 386 -0.60 -48.59 51.85
CA GLN A 386 0.16 -47.34 51.80
C GLN A 386 0.17 -46.63 53.16
N LYS A 387 1.37 -46.39 53.70
CA LYS A 387 1.59 -45.82 55.04
C LYS A 387 1.27 -44.33 55.18
N PHE A 388 1.07 -43.63 54.07
CA PHE A 388 0.84 -42.19 54.02
C PHE A 388 -0.35 -41.91 53.13
N THR A 389 -1.29 -41.09 53.60
CA THR A 389 -2.38 -40.61 52.73
C THR A 389 -1.85 -39.57 51.74
N PRO A 390 -2.57 -39.27 50.63
CA PRO A 390 -2.22 -38.15 49.76
C PRO A 390 -2.10 -36.82 50.51
N ALA A 391 -2.89 -36.61 51.57
CA ALA A 391 -2.81 -35.43 52.43
C ALA A 391 -1.53 -35.40 53.30
N ASP A 392 -1.03 -36.55 53.75
CA ASP A 392 0.28 -36.64 54.42
C ASP A 392 1.41 -36.34 53.43
N ILE A 393 1.33 -36.87 52.21
CA ILE A 393 2.31 -36.61 51.15
C ILE A 393 2.31 -35.11 50.79
N GLU A 394 1.14 -34.47 50.70
CA GLU A 394 1.06 -33.01 50.54
C GLU A 394 1.69 -32.26 51.73
N ARG A 395 1.39 -32.67 52.97
CA ARG A 395 1.95 -32.02 54.17
C ARG A 395 3.49 -32.12 54.19
N ILE A 396 4.03 -33.32 53.97
CA ILE A 396 5.47 -33.57 53.89
C ILE A 396 6.12 -32.74 52.76
N ASN A 397 5.44 -32.57 51.61
CA ASN A 397 5.96 -31.71 50.54
C ASN A 397 5.93 -30.21 50.90
N ARG A 398 4.96 -29.74 51.70
CA ARG A 398 4.93 -28.36 52.21
C ARG A 398 6.06 -28.14 53.22
N GLU A 399 6.17 -29.00 54.24
CA GLU A 399 7.24 -29.02 55.24
C GLU A 399 8.63 -29.03 54.56
N ARG A 400 8.83 -29.89 53.54
CA ARG A 400 10.06 -29.93 52.73
C ARG A 400 10.33 -28.61 52.00
N ASN A 401 9.31 -27.99 51.40
CA ASN A 401 9.49 -26.73 50.67
C ASN A 401 9.80 -25.56 51.61
N GLU A 402 9.21 -25.54 52.80
CA GLU A 402 9.51 -24.57 53.86
C GLU A 402 10.95 -24.75 54.39
N LEU A 403 11.39 -25.99 54.61
CA LEU A 403 12.77 -26.32 54.98
C LEU A 403 13.77 -25.95 53.86
N GLN A 404 13.42 -26.11 52.58
CA GLN A 404 14.26 -25.65 51.48
C GLN A 404 14.39 -24.11 51.49
N GLN A 405 13.28 -23.37 51.69
CA GLN A 405 13.33 -21.91 51.75
C GLN A 405 14.15 -21.37 52.95
N THR A 406 14.18 -22.09 54.08
CA THR A 406 15.05 -21.74 55.21
C THR A 406 16.52 -22.12 54.96
N LEU A 407 16.80 -23.23 54.27
CA LEU A 407 18.14 -23.56 53.80
C LEU A 407 18.66 -22.48 52.83
N ASP A 408 17.85 -22.08 51.86
CA ASP A 408 18.20 -21.10 50.83
C ASP A 408 18.45 -19.70 51.42
N SER A 409 17.76 -19.33 52.50
CA SER A 409 17.95 -18.03 53.17
C SER A 409 19.15 -18.04 54.12
N LEU A 410 19.38 -19.12 54.87
CA LEU A 410 20.59 -19.31 55.67
C LEU A 410 21.85 -19.37 54.79
N SER A 411 21.77 -20.00 53.61
CA SER A 411 22.89 -20.08 52.66
C SER A 411 23.26 -18.70 52.11
N ARG A 412 22.26 -17.86 51.76
CA ARG A 412 22.52 -16.45 51.37
C ARG A 412 23.10 -15.63 52.51
N SER A 413 22.62 -15.80 53.74
CA SER A 413 23.19 -15.10 54.91
C SER A 413 24.64 -15.55 55.20
N LEU A 414 24.98 -16.81 54.94
CA LEU A 414 26.35 -17.31 54.99
C LEU A 414 27.23 -16.70 53.88
N GLU A 415 26.73 -16.62 52.64
CA GLU A 415 27.44 -15.96 51.53
C GLU A 415 27.65 -14.45 51.80
N GLU A 416 26.65 -13.74 52.32
CA GLU A 416 26.73 -12.33 52.71
C GLU A 416 27.76 -12.11 53.83
N THR A 417 27.75 -12.92 54.88
CA THR A 417 28.72 -12.82 55.98
C THR A 417 30.13 -13.24 55.57
N GLN A 418 30.28 -14.20 54.65
CA GLN A 418 31.57 -14.57 54.08
C GLN A 418 32.12 -13.47 53.14
N GLN A 419 31.27 -12.77 52.39
CA GLN A 419 31.67 -11.59 51.61
C GLN A 419 32.09 -10.43 52.52
N GLN A 420 31.40 -10.19 53.64
CA GLN A 420 31.81 -9.21 54.65
C GLN A 420 33.17 -9.58 55.28
N LEU A 421 33.36 -10.85 55.67
CA LEU A 421 34.62 -11.34 56.20
C LEU A 421 35.77 -11.15 55.20
N TRP A 422 35.56 -11.49 53.92
CA TRP A 422 36.57 -11.29 52.87
C TRP A 422 36.88 -9.82 52.61
N ALA A 423 35.87 -8.94 52.69
CA ALA A 423 36.06 -7.49 52.59
C ALA A 423 36.89 -6.94 53.75
N GLU A 424 36.68 -7.43 54.98
CA GLU A 424 37.51 -7.06 56.13
C GLU A 424 38.91 -7.69 56.09
N GLU A 425 39.08 -8.91 55.59
CA GLU A 425 40.41 -9.49 55.31
C GLU A 425 41.20 -8.61 54.32
N ILE A 426 40.55 -8.11 53.26
CA ILE A 426 41.14 -7.14 52.32
C ILE A 426 41.43 -5.80 53.00
N SER A 427 40.55 -5.34 53.90
CA SER A 427 40.72 -4.11 54.68
C SER A 427 41.97 -4.19 55.57
N VAL A 428 42.09 -5.26 56.35
CA VAL A 428 43.24 -5.57 57.22
C VAL A 428 44.52 -5.75 56.41
N ALA A 429 44.48 -6.43 55.26
CA ALA A 429 45.63 -6.59 54.39
C ALA A 429 46.18 -5.25 53.87
N LYS A 430 45.29 -4.34 53.41
CA LYS A 430 45.66 -2.99 52.97
C LYS A 430 46.20 -2.12 54.11
N ALA A 431 45.53 -2.14 55.27
CA ALA A 431 45.97 -1.41 56.46
C ALA A 431 47.36 -1.87 56.92
N LYS A 432 47.65 -3.17 56.79
CA LYS A 432 48.96 -3.74 57.05
C LYS A 432 50.01 -3.31 56.01
N GLU A 433 49.68 -3.34 54.71
CA GLU A 433 50.60 -2.91 53.63
C GLU A 433 51.04 -1.45 53.80
N GLU A 434 50.11 -0.54 54.09
CA GLU A 434 50.41 0.87 54.34
C GLU A 434 51.27 1.06 55.62
N ALA A 435 51.01 0.28 56.68
CA ALA A 435 51.82 0.30 57.90
C ALA A 435 53.23 -0.28 57.72
N GLU A 436 53.41 -1.29 56.87
CA GLU A 436 54.73 -1.82 56.48
C GLU A 436 55.52 -0.80 55.64
N LYS A 437 54.82 -0.02 54.79
CA LYS A 437 55.39 1.11 54.03
C LYS A 437 55.82 2.27 54.93
N ASP A 438 54.98 2.70 55.87
CA ASP A 438 55.33 3.74 56.86
C ASP A 438 56.53 3.32 57.72
N LEU A 439 56.59 2.06 58.16
CA LEU A 439 57.75 1.50 58.87
C LEU A 439 59.02 1.54 58.02
N ALA A 440 58.93 1.22 56.72
CA ALA A 440 60.07 1.28 55.80
C ALA A 440 60.58 2.72 55.61
N GLU A 441 59.69 3.72 55.53
CA GLU A 441 60.06 5.13 55.50
C GLU A 441 60.69 5.61 56.81
N TYR A 442 60.11 5.23 57.96
CA TYR A 442 60.69 5.51 59.27
C TYR A 442 62.11 4.94 59.41
N HIS A 443 62.31 3.65 59.08
CA HIS A 443 63.64 3.03 59.09
C HIS A 443 64.62 3.72 58.15
N LYS A 444 64.18 4.14 56.95
CA LYS A 444 65.00 4.88 55.96
C LYS A 444 65.44 6.24 56.50
N LEU A 445 64.55 6.97 57.19
CA LEU A 445 64.86 8.24 57.86
C LEU A 445 65.81 8.04 59.05
N ALA A 446 65.53 7.06 59.91
CA ALA A 446 66.35 6.78 61.09
C ALA A 446 67.77 6.31 60.73
N ARG A 447 67.95 5.52 59.66
CA ARG A 447 69.28 5.20 59.09
C ARG A 447 69.99 6.45 58.56
N LYS A 448 69.28 7.34 57.82
CA LYS A 448 69.85 8.62 57.33
C LYS A 448 70.31 9.53 58.48
N LEU A 449 69.60 9.54 59.60
CA LEU A 449 69.92 10.31 60.81
C LEU A 449 70.97 9.65 61.72
N LYS A 450 71.50 8.46 61.37
CA LYS A 450 72.42 7.65 62.19
C LYS A 450 71.85 7.29 63.57
N LEU A 451 70.58 6.89 63.61
CA LEU A 451 69.85 6.41 64.79
C LEU A 451 69.69 4.88 64.83
N ILE A 452 69.82 4.21 63.67
CA ILE A 452 69.80 2.74 63.55
C ILE A 452 71.10 2.32 62.84
N PRO A 453 71.84 1.29 63.32
CA PRO A 453 71.59 0.49 64.53
C PRO A 453 71.86 1.25 65.85
N GLN A 454 71.56 0.62 66.99
CA GLN A 454 71.80 1.14 68.35
C GLN A 454 73.25 1.65 68.60
N SER A 455 74.24 1.15 67.86
CA SER A 455 75.64 1.58 67.91
C SER A 455 75.98 2.79 67.01
N ALA A 456 74.98 3.38 66.34
CA ALA A 456 75.18 4.54 65.47
C ALA A 456 75.39 5.83 66.27
N THR A 457 76.14 6.78 65.68
CA THR A 457 76.71 7.95 66.36
C THR A 457 75.70 8.81 67.13
N ASN A 458 74.45 8.88 66.65
CA ASN A 458 73.41 9.73 67.22
C ASN A 458 72.38 8.92 68.04
N ALA A 459 72.51 7.58 68.13
CA ALA A 459 71.52 6.72 68.78
C ALA A 459 71.53 6.81 70.32
N CYS A 460 72.59 7.36 70.91
CA CYS A 460 72.77 7.52 72.36
C CYS A 460 72.53 6.24 73.20
N GLY A 461 72.71 5.05 72.59
CA GLY A 461 72.49 3.75 73.24
C GLY A 461 71.05 3.24 73.21
N HIS A 462 70.10 3.96 72.61
CA HIS A 462 68.73 3.50 72.42
C HIS A 462 68.59 2.68 71.13
N ASP A 463 67.80 1.60 71.15
CA ASP A 463 67.43 0.88 69.92
C ASP A 463 66.17 1.53 69.32
N PHE A 464 66.34 2.19 68.18
CA PHE A 464 65.27 2.82 67.43
C PHE A 464 64.70 1.90 66.31
N GLU A 465 65.13 0.65 66.23
CA GLU A 465 64.67 -0.29 65.20
C GLU A 465 63.35 -1.00 65.58
N ILE A 466 62.24 -0.60 64.96
CA ILE A 466 60.96 -1.34 65.08
C ILE A 466 61.10 -2.68 64.34
N ARG A 467 61.12 -3.81 65.08
CA ARG A 467 61.47 -5.14 64.53
C ARG A 467 60.30 -5.96 64.01
N SER A 468 59.05 -5.74 64.46
CA SER A 468 57.86 -6.38 63.88
C SER A 468 56.53 -5.75 64.36
N LEU A 469 55.60 -5.47 63.44
CA LEU A 469 54.17 -5.29 63.73
C LEU A 469 53.45 -6.66 63.72
N ARG A 470 53.91 -7.62 64.53
CA ARG A 470 53.27 -8.96 64.60
C ARG A 470 52.15 -9.02 65.64
N ASP A 471 52.37 -8.38 66.78
CA ASP A 471 51.43 -8.38 67.90
C ASP A 471 50.81 -6.98 68.05
N TYR A 472 49.56 -6.81 67.59
CA TYR A 472 48.77 -5.58 67.71
C TYR A 472 48.27 -5.34 69.15
N SER A 473 49.14 -5.57 70.14
CA SER A 473 48.84 -5.41 71.56
C SER A 473 49.00 -3.95 72.00
N MET A 474 48.06 -3.47 72.81
CA MET A 474 48.17 -2.16 73.48
C MET A 474 49.41 -2.05 74.38
N ALA A 475 49.96 -3.18 74.85
CA ALA A 475 51.24 -3.21 75.57
C ALA A 475 52.41 -2.82 74.64
N ALA A 476 52.54 -3.46 73.48
CA ALA A 476 53.59 -3.16 72.50
C ALA A 476 53.53 -1.70 72.01
N MET A 477 52.34 -1.15 71.79
CA MET A 477 52.17 0.28 71.47
C MET A 477 52.64 1.21 72.60
N THR A 478 52.50 0.78 73.86
CA THR A 478 52.98 1.52 75.03
C THR A 478 54.51 1.41 75.16
N GLU A 479 55.09 0.25 74.86
CA GLU A 479 56.53 0.01 74.84
C GLU A 479 57.23 0.81 73.72
N TYR A 480 56.72 0.79 72.49
CA TYR A 480 57.24 1.63 71.40
C TYR A 480 57.17 3.12 71.75
N LYS A 481 56.11 3.56 72.44
CA LYS A 481 56.01 4.94 72.94
C LYS A 481 57.06 5.26 74.02
N ALA A 482 57.29 4.34 74.95
CA ALA A 482 58.27 4.51 76.02
C ALA A 482 59.73 4.45 75.55
N HIS A 483 60.06 3.55 74.61
CA HIS A 483 61.44 3.27 74.18
C HIS A 483 61.87 3.99 72.91
N ILE A 484 60.94 4.35 72.01
CA ILE A 484 61.25 5.06 70.76
C ILE A 484 60.72 6.49 70.80
N GLN A 485 59.42 6.70 71.04
CA GLN A 485 58.84 8.04 70.94
C GLN A 485 59.39 9.00 72.02
N ASN A 486 59.48 8.56 73.27
CA ASN A 486 59.95 9.43 74.36
C ASN A 486 61.44 9.81 74.22
N PRO A 487 62.41 8.91 73.95
CA PRO A 487 63.81 9.30 73.76
C PRO A 487 64.03 10.18 72.52
N LEU A 488 63.30 9.93 71.40
CA LEU A 488 63.33 10.85 70.25
C LEU A 488 62.78 12.22 70.62
N ARG A 489 61.71 12.30 71.41
CA ARG A 489 61.13 13.59 71.85
C ARG A 489 62.05 14.36 72.79
N ASN A 490 62.75 13.67 73.68
CA ASN A 490 63.77 14.27 74.54
C ASN A 490 64.94 14.80 73.70
N MET A 491 65.47 13.98 72.78
CA MET A 491 66.55 14.39 71.86
C MET A 491 66.16 15.56 70.94
N ILE A 492 64.89 15.65 70.54
CA ILE A 492 64.36 16.84 69.84
C ILE A 492 64.40 18.05 70.78
N THR A 493 63.95 17.91 72.03
CA THR A 493 63.95 18.98 73.03
C THR A 493 65.38 19.46 73.35
N ASP A 494 66.35 18.54 73.49
CA ASP A 494 67.76 18.86 73.71
C ASP A 494 68.37 19.65 72.53
N VAL A 495 68.02 19.26 71.29
CA VAL A 495 68.45 19.95 70.07
C VAL A 495 67.74 21.31 69.91
N GLU A 496 66.47 21.41 70.28
CA GLU A 496 65.72 22.67 70.33
C GLU A 496 66.33 23.62 71.37
N ASP A 497 66.69 23.14 72.57
CA ASP A 497 67.33 23.94 73.61
C ASP A 497 68.75 24.41 73.23
N GLU A 498 69.58 23.57 72.62
CA GLU A 498 70.88 24.01 72.07
C GLU A 498 70.69 24.99 70.89
N PHE A 499 69.72 24.76 70.02
CA PHE A 499 69.38 25.71 68.95
C PHE A 499 68.89 27.05 69.50
N ASN A 500 68.10 27.05 70.58
CA ASN A 500 67.63 28.25 71.27
C ASN A 500 68.80 28.99 71.95
N LYS A 501 69.71 28.28 72.63
CA LYS A 501 70.94 28.87 73.20
C LYS A 501 71.81 29.52 72.13
N LEU A 502 72.03 28.83 71.00
CA LEU A 502 72.78 29.36 69.85
C LEU A 502 72.06 30.55 69.19
N THR A 503 70.74 30.52 69.09
CA THR A 503 69.91 31.60 68.53
C THR A 503 69.94 32.85 69.42
N ASN A 504 69.84 32.70 70.74
CA ASN A 504 69.97 33.80 71.68
C ASN A 504 71.39 34.40 71.66
N LYS A 505 72.42 33.56 71.55
CA LYS A 505 73.82 34.01 71.41
C LYS A 505 74.04 34.74 70.07
N LYS A 506 73.41 34.29 68.98
CA LYS A 506 73.38 34.98 67.69
C LYS A 506 72.67 36.33 67.80
N LEU A 507 71.53 36.41 68.49
CA LEU A 507 70.78 37.66 68.68
C LEU A 507 71.63 38.71 69.39
N SER A 508 72.26 38.36 70.51
CA SER A 508 73.15 39.27 71.25
C SER A 508 74.38 39.72 70.43
N LEU A 509 74.92 38.86 69.57
CA LEU A 509 75.96 39.23 68.62
C LEU A 509 75.44 40.15 67.49
N GLN A 510 74.17 40.00 67.06
CA GLN A 510 73.55 40.93 66.11
C GLN A 510 73.24 42.29 66.75
N GLU A 511 72.78 42.33 68.01
CA GLU A 511 72.53 43.57 68.76
C GLU A 511 73.82 44.39 68.95
N SER A 512 74.91 43.74 69.37
CA SER A 512 76.23 44.40 69.48
C SER A 512 76.82 44.82 68.13
N LEU A 513 76.59 44.05 67.06
CA LEU A 513 76.94 44.46 65.69
C LEU A 513 76.16 45.71 65.26
N GLU A 514 74.86 45.79 65.55
CA GLU A 514 74.02 46.95 65.19
C GLU A 514 74.38 48.19 66.01
N GLN A 515 74.73 48.02 67.29
CA GLN A 515 75.27 49.10 68.12
C GLN A 515 76.59 49.65 67.54
N VAL A 516 77.51 48.77 67.10
CA VAL A 516 78.75 49.20 66.43
C VAL A 516 78.47 49.87 65.09
N LYS A 517 77.51 49.39 64.29
CA LYS A 517 77.09 50.08 63.06
C LYS A 517 76.53 51.48 63.34
N SER A 518 75.73 51.67 64.39
CA SER A 518 75.23 52.99 64.77
C SER A 518 76.40 53.93 65.04
N ASN A 519 77.33 53.52 65.92
CA ASN A 519 78.53 54.30 66.22
C ASN A 519 79.36 54.63 64.96
N VAL A 520 79.46 53.72 64.00
CA VAL A 520 80.13 53.95 62.70
C VAL A 520 79.34 54.91 61.80
N SER A 521 78.01 54.84 61.79
CA SER A 521 77.14 55.78 61.08
C SER A 521 77.28 57.20 61.66
N ASP A 522 77.27 57.32 62.99
CA ASP A 522 77.39 58.60 63.69
C ASP A 522 78.77 59.23 63.42
N LYS A 523 79.86 58.47 63.56
CA LYS A 523 81.21 58.94 63.19
C LYS A 523 81.37 59.21 61.68
N SER A 524 80.65 58.50 60.81
CA SER A 524 80.59 58.82 59.37
C SER A 524 79.90 60.16 59.11
N ASN A 525 78.87 60.50 59.89
CA ASN A 525 78.18 61.77 59.80
C ASN A 525 79.03 62.93 60.36
N ASP A 526 79.74 62.72 61.47
CA ASP A 526 80.75 63.68 61.96
C ASP A 526 81.81 64.00 60.87
N VAL A 527 82.34 62.95 60.21
CA VAL A 527 83.32 63.11 59.13
C VAL A 527 82.74 63.83 57.91
N LYS A 528 81.45 63.66 57.59
CA LYS A 528 80.77 64.45 56.53
C LYS A 528 80.65 65.92 56.93
N GLN A 529 80.28 66.22 58.17
CA GLN A 529 80.19 67.60 58.67
C GLN A 529 81.55 68.30 58.66
N LEU A 530 82.61 67.63 59.12
CA LEU A 530 83.97 68.16 59.07
C LEU A 530 84.46 68.38 57.64
N LYS A 531 84.15 67.47 56.70
CA LYS A 531 84.47 67.68 55.27
C LYS A 531 83.73 68.85 54.65
N GLU A 532 82.46 69.06 55.00
CA GLU A 532 81.70 70.23 54.54
C GLU A 532 82.18 71.55 55.17
N GLN A 533 82.68 71.51 56.41
CA GLN A 533 83.34 72.66 57.03
C GLN A 533 84.67 73.00 56.32
N ILE A 534 85.49 72.00 56.01
CA ILE A 534 86.72 72.17 55.21
C ILE A 534 86.38 72.75 53.84
N ARG A 535 85.41 72.16 53.12
CA ARG A 535 84.98 72.62 51.79
C ARG A 535 84.58 74.10 51.77
N ARG A 536 83.91 74.60 52.82
CA ARG A 536 83.53 76.02 52.95
C ARG A 536 84.71 76.94 53.27
N LEU A 537 85.71 76.45 54.00
CA LEU A 537 86.95 77.20 54.26
C LEU A 537 87.83 77.26 53.01
N ASP A 538 87.85 76.19 52.21
CA ASP A 538 88.49 76.17 50.90
C ASP A 538 87.78 77.14 49.93
N GLU A 539 86.44 77.10 49.86
CA GLU A 539 85.63 78.07 49.07
C GLU A 539 85.86 79.53 49.52
N GLN A 540 85.96 79.78 50.83
CA GLN A 540 86.26 81.12 51.34
C GLN A 540 87.70 81.55 50.98
N LEU A 541 88.68 80.64 51.04
CA LEU A 541 90.05 80.93 50.64
C LEU A 541 90.19 81.20 49.14
N GLU A 542 89.45 80.49 48.28
CA GLU A 542 89.42 80.79 46.84
C GLU A 542 88.81 82.17 46.55
N LEU A 543 87.76 82.56 47.28
CA LEU A 543 87.18 83.90 47.20
C LEU A 543 88.14 84.98 47.73
N ASP A 544 88.72 84.81 48.92
CA ASP A 544 89.66 85.75 49.52
C ASP A 544 90.90 85.95 48.62
N VAL A 545 91.39 84.89 47.97
CA VAL A 545 92.51 84.97 47.00
C VAL A 545 92.11 85.68 45.71
N GLN A 546 90.88 85.48 45.21
CA GLN A 546 90.40 86.20 44.03
C GLN A 546 90.18 87.70 44.35
N ASP A 547 89.59 88.03 45.50
CA ASP A 547 89.41 89.42 45.94
C ASP A 547 90.77 90.13 46.13
N ILE A 548 91.79 89.45 46.66
CA ILE A 548 93.16 89.98 46.73
C ILE A 548 93.76 90.21 45.33
N ALA A 549 93.57 89.29 44.38
CA ALA A 549 94.06 89.45 43.01
C ALA A 549 93.36 90.60 42.27
N ASP A 550 92.04 90.72 42.44
CA ASP A 550 91.22 91.83 41.97
C ASP A 550 91.66 93.17 42.59
N GLU A 551 92.04 93.19 43.86
CA GLU A 551 92.63 94.37 44.50
C GLU A 551 94.02 94.68 43.96
N GLU A 552 94.91 93.70 43.78
CA GLU A 552 96.25 93.92 43.20
C GLU A 552 96.18 94.51 41.78
N GLU A 553 95.25 94.05 40.92
CA GLU A 553 95.03 94.64 39.59
C GLU A 553 94.51 96.10 39.70
N ARG A 554 93.61 96.38 40.64
CA ARG A 554 93.12 97.77 40.89
C ARG A 554 94.23 98.68 41.40
N TRP A 555 95.05 98.21 42.35
CA TRP A 555 96.19 98.98 42.87
C TRP A 555 97.23 99.24 41.78
N ALA A 556 97.48 98.29 40.88
CA ALA A 556 98.36 98.49 39.72
C ALA A 556 97.78 99.56 38.76
N ALA A 557 96.49 99.48 38.42
CA ALA A 557 95.83 100.46 37.56
C ALA A 557 95.77 101.87 38.19
N ASP A 558 95.55 101.98 39.50
CA ASP A 558 95.60 103.24 40.24
C ASP A 558 97.01 103.82 40.30
N ILE A 559 98.06 102.99 40.37
CA ILE A 559 99.46 103.44 40.29
C ILE A 559 99.79 103.99 38.89
N ASP A 560 99.43 103.28 37.80
CA ASP A 560 99.64 103.76 36.43
C ASP A 560 98.85 105.05 36.13
N SER A 561 97.61 105.13 36.65
CA SER A 561 96.76 106.31 36.61
C SER A 561 97.38 107.48 37.38
N ALA A 562 97.85 107.25 38.61
CA ALA A 562 98.48 108.26 39.44
C ALA A 562 99.82 108.75 38.87
N GLU A 563 100.64 107.88 38.27
CA GLU A 563 101.90 108.29 37.65
C GLU A 563 101.64 109.08 36.35
N SER A 564 100.62 108.70 35.58
CA SER A 564 100.15 109.46 34.41
C SER A 564 99.59 110.83 34.81
N HIS A 565 98.79 110.89 35.88
CA HIS A 565 98.24 112.14 36.40
C HIS A 565 99.33 113.02 37.02
N LYS A 566 100.34 112.45 37.69
CA LYS A 566 101.54 113.15 38.14
C LYS A 566 102.27 113.80 36.97
N LYS A 567 102.59 113.06 35.90
CA LYS A 567 103.26 113.60 34.70
C LYS A 567 102.46 114.74 34.06
N LEU A 568 101.13 114.64 34.05
CA LEU A 568 100.24 115.71 33.59
C LEU A 568 100.21 116.93 34.53
N LEU A 569 100.23 116.73 35.84
CA LEU A 569 100.28 117.78 36.85
C LEU A 569 101.63 118.50 36.85
N GLU A 570 102.75 117.78 36.78
CA GLU A 570 104.09 118.37 36.67
C GLU A 570 104.18 119.29 35.45
N LYS A 571 103.61 118.88 34.31
CA LYS A 571 103.49 119.76 33.14
C LYS A 571 102.58 120.96 33.42
N LYS A 572 101.35 120.75 33.88
CA LYS A 572 100.38 121.85 34.15
C LYS A 572 100.86 122.86 35.19
N VAL A 573 101.65 122.43 36.17
CA VAL A 573 102.24 123.29 37.20
C VAL A 573 103.37 124.14 36.61
N MET A 574 104.17 123.61 35.68
CA MET A 574 105.11 124.42 34.91
C MET A 574 104.39 125.42 34.00
N ASP A 575 103.50 124.94 33.13
CA ASP A 575 102.72 125.77 32.20
C ASP A 575 101.98 126.90 32.94
N GLY A 576 101.32 126.57 34.07
CA GLY A 576 100.57 127.51 34.91
C GLY A 576 101.43 128.39 35.83
N TYR A 577 102.66 128.01 36.16
CA TYR A 577 103.60 128.86 36.89
C TYR A 577 104.08 130.02 36.00
N ASP A 578 104.43 129.70 34.75
CA ASP A 578 104.80 130.71 33.76
C ASP A 578 103.63 131.66 33.46
N GLU A 579 102.42 131.11 33.22
CA GLU A 579 101.21 131.92 33.00
C GLU A 579 100.86 132.79 34.22
N ALA A 580 100.90 132.25 35.44
CA ALA A 580 100.62 133.02 36.66
C ALA A 580 101.67 134.13 36.91
N MET A 581 102.93 133.94 36.52
CA MET A 581 103.97 134.96 36.62
C MET A 581 103.73 136.13 35.66
N GLU A 582 103.18 135.85 34.47
CA GLU A 582 102.79 136.87 33.49
C GLU A 582 101.48 137.58 33.90
N GLN A 583 100.47 136.83 34.33
CA GLN A 583 99.22 137.39 34.86
C GLN A 583 99.45 138.25 36.12
N LEU A 584 100.37 137.88 37.03
CA LEU A 584 100.69 138.68 38.22
C LEU A 584 101.25 140.07 37.84
N LYS A 585 102.11 140.15 36.82
CA LYS A 585 102.61 141.45 36.31
C LYS A 585 101.48 142.33 35.77
N ALA A 586 100.53 141.74 35.03
CA ALA A 586 99.38 142.48 34.51
C ALA A 586 98.40 142.90 35.64
N ALA A 587 98.11 142.00 36.58
CA ALA A 587 97.18 142.24 37.69
C ALA A 587 97.71 143.32 38.67
N GLN A 588 99.02 143.39 38.91
CA GLN A 588 99.61 144.45 39.72
C GLN A 588 99.45 145.84 39.11
N GLN A 589 99.46 145.95 37.77
CA GLN A 589 99.19 147.20 37.05
C GLN A 589 97.69 147.56 37.13
N GLN A 590 96.80 146.59 36.90
CA GLN A 590 95.35 146.77 36.98
C GLN A 590 94.85 147.15 38.38
N TYR A 591 95.39 146.53 39.44
CA TYR A 591 95.03 146.84 40.82
C TYR A 591 95.32 148.30 41.20
N HIS A 592 96.41 148.87 40.67
CA HIS A 592 96.75 150.28 40.91
C HIS A 592 95.75 151.25 40.27
N LEU A 593 95.16 150.88 39.13
CA LEU A 593 94.07 151.64 38.49
C LEU A 593 92.75 151.49 39.27
N VAL A 594 92.29 150.25 39.48
CA VAL A 594 90.98 149.97 40.08
C VAL A 594 90.89 150.50 41.52
N LEU A 595 91.96 150.45 42.32
CA LEU A 595 91.96 150.98 43.69
C LEU A 595 91.84 152.51 43.75
N GLN A 596 92.09 153.20 42.63
CA GLN A 596 91.78 154.62 42.45
C GLN A 596 90.26 154.77 42.25
N GLU A 597 89.67 154.08 41.28
CA GLU A 597 88.24 154.11 40.96
C GLU A 597 87.33 153.69 42.14
N THR A 598 87.68 152.63 42.88
CA THR A 598 86.84 152.15 44.01
C THR A 598 86.90 153.03 45.26
N LYS A 599 87.64 154.16 45.22
CA LYS A 599 87.57 155.23 46.23
C LYS A 599 86.59 156.33 45.82
N GLU A 600 86.46 156.59 44.52
CA GLU A 600 85.39 157.41 43.95
C GLU A 600 84.02 156.72 44.12
N GLU A 601 83.86 155.46 43.70
CA GLU A 601 82.55 154.77 43.74
C GLU A 601 81.98 154.58 45.16
N ARG A 602 82.82 154.35 46.17
CA ARG A 602 82.34 154.20 47.55
C ARG A 602 81.68 155.47 48.08
N ARG A 603 82.08 156.65 47.58
CA ARG A 603 81.42 157.92 47.90
C ARG A 603 80.05 158.05 47.24
N THR A 604 79.83 157.52 46.04
CA THR A 604 78.52 157.58 45.37
C THR A 604 77.54 156.54 45.92
N VAL A 605 77.97 155.29 46.11
CA VAL A 605 77.08 154.22 46.63
C VAL A 605 76.60 154.51 48.06
N SER A 606 77.44 155.12 48.91
CA SER A 606 77.03 155.52 50.27
C SER A 606 75.88 156.55 50.27
N ASN A 607 75.75 157.36 49.21
CA ASN A 607 74.63 158.30 49.06
C ASN A 607 73.36 157.58 48.56
N ASN A 608 73.52 156.59 47.66
CA ASN A 608 72.40 155.81 47.12
C ASN A 608 71.73 154.93 48.19
N LEU A 609 72.50 154.32 49.10
CA LEU A 609 71.94 153.47 50.16
C LEU A 609 70.98 154.24 51.10
N ALA A 610 71.31 155.50 51.39
CA ALA A 610 70.44 156.40 52.16
C ALA A 610 69.10 156.70 51.47
N SER A 611 69.04 156.63 50.13
CA SER A 611 67.80 156.77 49.36
C SER A 611 66.95 155.49 49.40
N VAL A 612 67.55 154.32 49.17
CA VAL A 612 66.82 153.04 49.08
C VAL A 612 66.19 152.64 50.40
N LEU A 613 66.82 152.94 51.55
CA LEU A 613 66.20 152.70 52.87
C LEU A 613 64.90 153.50 53.08
N GLY A 614 64.75 154.67 52.44
CA GLY A 614 63.48 155.40 52.41
C GLY A 614 62.39 154.72 51.57
N VAL A 615 62.76 153.96 50.53
CA VAL A 615 61.82 153.20 49.70
C VAL A 615 61.36 151.92 50.40
N ALA A 616 62.25 151.24 51.13
CA ALA A 616 61.94 150.01 51.85
C ALA A 616 60.82 150.20 52.90
N LEU A 617 60.81 151.34 53.59
CA LEU A 617 59.75 151.70 54.54
C LEU A 617 58.38 151.78 53.86
N ASN A 618 58.29 152.43 52.70
CA ASN A 618 57.02 152.59 51.95
C ASN A 618 56.45 151.28 51.40
N HIS A 619 57.25 150.20 51.26
CA HIS A 619 56.74 148.91 50.75
C HIS A 619 56.18 148.02 51.86
N LEU A 620 56.57 148.22 53.12
CA LEU A 620 56.01 147.46 54.24
C LEU A 620 54.51 147.76 54.43
N ASP A 621 54.12 149.04 54.38
CA ASP A 621 52.73 149.53 54.34
C ASP A 621 51.86 148.85 53.25
N ILE A 622 52.46 148.41 52.15
CA ILE A 622 51.73 147.80 51.01
C ILE A 622 51.43 146.31 51.28
N ILE A 623 52.35 145.57 51.91
CA ILE A 623 52.19 144.13 52.13
C ILE A 623 51.18 143.82 53.24
N GLU A 624 51.15 144.62 54.31
CA GLU A 624 50.19 144.46 55.42
C GLU A 624 48.73 144.47 54.91
N LYS A 625 48.46 145.30 53.90
CA LYS A 625 47.17 145.40 53.21
C LYS A 625 46.78 144.11 52.48
N ASN A 626 47.75 143.43 51.86
CA ASN A 626 47.57 142.24 51.03
C ASN A 626 47.21 140.98 51.86
N ILE A 627 47.54 140.98 53.15
CA ILE A 627 47.19 139.88 54.08
C ILE A 627 45.67 139.84 54.34
N SER A 628 44.96 140.98 54.25
CA SER A 628 43.50 141.04 54.44
C SER A 628 42.72 140.30 53.36
N ASP A 629 43.15 140.40 52.09
CA ASP A 629 42.39 139.90 50.94
C ASP A 629 42.32 138.36 50.90
N GLN A 630 43.30 137.66 51.46
CA GLN A 630 43.29 136.18 51.45
C GLN A 630 42.23 135.57 52.36
N ALA A 631 41.77 136.30 53.40
CA ALA A 631 40.73 135.81 54.31
C ALA A 631 39.40 135.55 53.58
N GLU A 632 39.04 136.38 52.60
CA GLU A 632 37.79 136.24 51.82
C GLU A 632 37.76 135.01 50.90
N ARG A 633 38.91 134.36 50.68
CA ARG A 633 39.01 133.24 49.73
C ARG A 633 38.54 131.91 50.34
N LEU A 634 38.60 131.77 51.66
CA LEU A 634 38.18 130.56 52.38
C LEU A 634 36.67 130.28 52.29
N ASP A 635 35.84 131.33 52.23
CA ASP A 635 34.37 131.22 52.32
C ASP A 635 33.71 130.57 51.08
N ARG A 636 34.42 130.51 49.95
CA ARG A 636 33.85 130.03 48.67
C ARG A 636 33.82 128.51 48.55
N LEU A 637 34.85 127.83 49.04
CA LEU A 637 35.01 126.36 48.92
C LEU A 637 33.92 125.59 49.69
N HIS A 638 33.29 126.21 50.68
CA HIS A 638 32.25 125.56 51.50
C HIS A 638 30.93 125.28 50.75
N LYS A 639 30.75 125.82 49.53
CA LYS A 639 29.49 125.73 48.77
C LYS A 639 29.45 124.64 47.70
N GLU A 640 30.60 124.09 47.28
CA GLU A 640 30.66 123.19 46.11
C GLU A 640 30.26 121.74 46.44
N VAL A 641 30.60 121.25 47.64
CA VAL A 641 30.41 119.84 48.02
C VAL A 641 28.93 119.42 48.07
N LEU A 642 28.03 120.34 48.41
CA LEU A 642 26.58 120.09 48.55
C LEU A 642 25.87 119.67 47.24
N GLN A 643 26.52 119.77 46.08
CA GLN A 643 25.95 119.36 44.79
C GLN A 643 26.16 117.87 44.47
N GLN A 644 27.01 117.16 45.22
CA GLN A 644 27.39 115.78 44.88
C GLN A 644 26.28 114.76 45.20
N ASP A 645 25.52 114.97 46.27
CA ASP A 645 24.53 113.99 46.79
C ASP A 645 23.29 113.79 45.90
N GLU A 646 23.03 114.68 44.94
CA GLU A 646 21.82 114.63 44.09
C GLU A 646 21.91 113.58 42.96
N VAL A 647 23.10 113.02 42.70
CA VAL A 647 23.38 112.20 41.52
C VAL A 647 22.92 110.74 41.69
N ASP A 648 23.21 110.13 42.85
CA ASP A 648 23.11 108.67 43.04
C ASP A 648 21.68 108.12 42.99
N LEU A 649 20.70 108.96 43.37
CA LEU A 649 19.27 108.64 43.41
C LEU A 649 18.68 108.18 42.06
N LYS A 650 19.37 108.42 40.94
CA LYS A 650 18.92 108.05 39.59
C LYS A 650 19.21 106.60 39.18
N GLN A 651 20.26 105.96 39.72
CA GLN A 651 20.66 104.62 39.26
C GLN A 651 19.65 103.52 39.61
N MET A 652 18.97 103.64 40.75
CA MET A 652 18.18 102.55 41.35
C MET A 652 16.96 102.10 40.49
N LYS A 653 16.47 102.94 39.57
CA LYS A 653 15.25 102.66 38.79
C LYS A 653 15.46 101.71 37.60
N ALA A 654 16.68 101.54 37.09
CA ALA A 654 16.93 100.79 35.85
C ALA A 654 16.80 99.26 36.00
N MET A 655 17.06 98.72 37.19
CA MET A 655 17.29 97.28 37.39
C MET A 655 16.00 96.43 37.30
N MET A 656 14.82 97.03 37.45
CA MET A 656 13.54 96.33 37.61
C MET A 656 12.95 95.78 36.30
N ALA A 657 13.39 96.27 35.14
CA ALA A 657 12.77 95.96 33.85
C ALA A 657 13.09 94.55 33.29
N ASN A 658 14.21 93.94 33.68
CA ASN A 658 14.74 92.72 33.05
C ASN A 658 13.98 91.42 33.36
N TYR A 659 13.07 91.42 34.35
CA TYR A 659 12.46 90.18 34.86
C TYR A 659 11.36 89.57 33.95
N ILE A 660 10.81 90.33 33.00
CA ILE A 660 9.55 89.98 32.31
C ILE A 660 9.75 89.07 31.08
N ALA A 661 10.93 89.07 30.46
CA ALA A 661 11.11 88.55 29.09
C ALA A 661 11.20 87.02 28.92
N LYS A 662 11.26 86.22 30.01
CA LYS A 662 11.87 84.87 29.97
C LYS A 662 10.88 83.68 29.94
N ALA A 663 9.60 83.88 29.61
CA ALA A 663 8.53 82.91 29.94
C ALA A 663 7.88 82.12 28.77
N ASN A 664 8.23 82.37 27.49
CA ASN A 664 7.33 82.06 26.35
C ASN A 664 7.86 81.07 25.26
N SER A 665 8.17 79.80 25.57
CA SER A 665 8.49 78.80 24.50
C SER A 665 8.29 77.31 24.85
N PHE A 666 7.37 76.60 24.19
CA PHE A 666 7.05 75.15 24.31
C PHE A 666 6.12 74.68 23.14
N CYS A 667 6.12 73.41 22.68
CA CYS A 667 4.98 72.60 22.09
C CYS A 667 5.29 71.53 20.98
N SER A 668 4.54 70.39 21.00
CA SER A 668 4.37 69.28 19.99
C SER A 668 5.43 68.13 19.99
N LYS A 669 5.26 66.93 19.38
CA LYS A 669 4.25 66.35 18.42
C LYS A 669 4.07 64.80 18.58
N THR A 670 3.48 64.03 17.62
CA THR A 670 2.66 62.81 17.95
C THR A 670 2.59 61.56 17.01
N SER A 671 2.59 60.35 17.64
CA SER A 671 1.64 59.17 17.50
C SER A 671 1.86 57.90 16.61
N ARG A 672 1.36 56.76 17.15
CA ARG A 672 0.93 55.43 16.57
C ARG A 672 2.01 54.38 16.18
N SER A 673 1.77 53.05 16.27
CA SER A 673 0.58 52.21 16.64
C SER A 673 0.95 50.87 17.31
N GLU A 674 -0.01 50.18 17.94
CA GLU A 674 0.16 48.98 18.81
C GLU A 674 -0.49 47.69 18.26
N THR A 675 -0.27 46.55 18.94
CA THR A 675 -0.94 45.25 18.78
C THR A 675 -1.97 44.98 19.87
#